data_AF-A0A1V5WQD8-F1
#
_entry.id   AF-A0A1V5WQD8-F1
#
_cell.length_a   1.000
_cell.length_b   1.000
_cell.length_c   1.000
_cell.angle_alpha   90.00
_cell.angle_beta   90.00
_cell.angle_gamma   90.00
#
_symmetry.space_group_name_H-M   'P 1'
#
loop_
_entity.id
_entity.type
_entity.pdbx_description
1 polymer ?
#
loop_
_entity_poly.entity_id
_entity_poly.type
_entity_poly.pdbx_seq_one_letter_code
_entity_poly.pdbx_strand_id
1 'polypeptide(L)'
;MYIDLHKVLDKKIWLLAIALIILGVSSHIYLPIRAADRPFINLADPSTPKRFDDYIQRRQYKSEQVTSMFARRGKFFEHQLGYHFLRYFSWQWFKSDAVNRVTGIPAQVVNVFGGLFVAFLGLFGAVFHFKNNKHSFFYLLAIFFCTSLLMVFVLNLSSSEVRDRDYFFVAAYNMWAIWLGIGAMGLVSLFKDDKVLRVVMAIIMLFFPVFNMAAQYYEHDRSHELIALDYGVNFLNSVEENAIIFTNGDNDTYPIWYAQAVKDPYAKPYMHQDRDIFPTLESQKAIQKAMDYKNQQCKGIRKDVTVANLSLLNTSWYIRQLRDLEGVVINWTDDEINSLDDRYGSFQDLLWKDQVTFDAGDPEGKMKFTINYRENYENSETNGEFYPRKGSDFAVIQIIKDNFGKRPIYFAVTCESRVGFDDYLRNEGMVSRVVPTYDPINEQIDIDRLLTNIDKVYQYRSIFDPKVYKDDNMKRLVMNYGSGFSRAAVYFAKNHQFDKAEQYAQKARAFIDSDIRLTEFYVTYYIEKGELNKLDTFIENNIWGNPNEVDIYRAYVLRYVMENHKELVPRYLGKIMARYPDNPDLGAIALAYGYQYKQMAQVQALFDSLKNVLHYNQQDILNSIQSEMNTESN
;
A
#
# COMPACT_ATOMS: atom_id res chain seq x y z
N MET A 1 8.19 6.68 54.01
CA MET A 1 6.88 6.89 54.65
C MET A 1 5.84 6.20 53.79
N TYR A 2 5.37 5.00 54.17
CA TYR A 2 4.31 4.30 53.44
C TYR A 2 2.98 4.91 53.87
N ILE A 3 2.36 5.69 52.99
CA ILE A 3 1.00 6.16 53.19
C ILE A 3 0.07 5.01 52.80
N ASP A 4 -0.56 4.40 53.79
CA ASP A 4 -1.65 3.45 53.60
C ASP A 4 -2.83 4.20 52.96
N LEU A 5 -2.97 4.12 51.63
CA LEU A 5 -4.00 4.83 50.87
C LEU A 5 -5.43 4.55 51.39
N HIS A 6 -5.67 3.38 51.98
CA HIS A 6 -6.95 3.02 52.60
C HIS A 6 -7.28 3.82 53.88
N LYS A 7 -6.27 4.42 54.52
CA LYS A 7 -6.43 5.30 55.69
C LYS A 7 -6.62 6.78 55.31
N VAL A 8 -6.36 7.13 54.04
CA VAL A 8 -6.40 8.51 53.53
C VAL A 8 -7.56 8.75 52.57
N LEU A 9 -7.99 7.73 51.82
CA LEU A 9 -9.10 7.82 50.87
C LEU A 9 -10.33 7.08 51.41
N ASP A 10 -11.46 7.80 51.48
CA ASP A 10 -12.76 7.25 51.88
C ASP A 10 -13.14 6.03 51.01
N LYS A 11 -13.78 5.02 51.59
CA LYS A 11 -14.36 3.87 50.88
C LYS A 11 -15.24 4.30 49.70
N LYS A 12 -15.96 5.41 49.82
CA LYS A 12 -16.77 6.00 48.74
C LYS A 12 -15.92 6.37 47.53
N ILE A 13 -14.71 6.86 47.73
CA ILE A 13 -13.77 7.20 46.65
C ILE A 13 -13.31 5.93 45.94
N TRP A 14 -12.99 4.87 46.69
CA TRP A 14 -12.64 3.57 46.10
C TRP A 14 -13.78 2.96 45.29
N LEU A 15 -14.99 2.98 45.83
CA LEU A 15 -16.18 2.50 45.12
C LEU A 15 -16.45 3.31 43.85
N LEU A 16 -16.31 4.64 43.93
CA LEU A 16 -16.45 5.52 42.77
C LEU A 16 -15.36 5.25 41.73
N ALA A 17 -14.10 5.06 42.13
CA ALA A 17 -13.01 4.74 41.22
C ALA A 17 -13.24 3.41 40.50
N ILE A 18 -13.64 2.36 41.22
CA ILE A 18 -14.01 1.06 40.62
C ILE A 18 -15.20 1.23 39.67
N ALA A 19 -16.24 1.96 40.07
CA ALA A 19 -17.39 2.22 39.21
C ALA A 19 -16.99 2.97 37.93
N LEU A 20 -16.08 3.94 38.01
CA LEU A 20 -15.56 4.67 36.84
C LEU A 20 -14.69 3.79 35.95
N ILE A 21 -13.89 2.87 36.52
CA ILE A 21 -13.12 1.89 35.75
C ILE A 21 -14.07 0.94 35.02
N ILE A 22 -15.08 0.40 35.72
CA ILE A 22 -16.09 -0.47 35.11
C ILE A 22 -16.83 0.28 34.01
N LEU A 23 -17.24 1.53 34.25
CA LEU A 23 -17.89 2.38 33.25
C LEU A 23 -16.96 2.61 32.04
N GLY A 24 -15.68 2.89 32.25
CA GLY A 24 -14.70 3.06 31.17
C GLY A 24 -14.51 1.79 30.34
N VAL A 25 -14.32 0.65 31.00
CA VAL A 25 -14.15 -0.67 30.34
C VAL A 25 -15.45 -1.12 29.67
N SER A 26 -16.63 -0.75 30.21
CA SER A 26 -17.93 -1.12 29.65
C SER A 26 -18.13 -0.66 28.20
N SER A 27 -17.41 0.38 27.76
CA SER A 27 -17.38 0.80 26.35
C SER A 27 -16.94 -0.33 25.40
N HIS A 28 -16.14 -1.30 25.87
CA HIS A 28 -15.70 -2.43 25.06
C HIS A 28 -16.81 -3.49 24.87
N ILE A 29 -17.85 -3.49 25.71
CA ILE A 29 -19.02 -4.39 25.58
C ILE A 29 -19.81 -4.06 24.30
N TYR A 30 -19.67 -2.84 23.76
CA TYR A 30 -20.21 -2.50 22.46
C TYR A 30 -19.72 -3.44 21.35
N LEU A 31 -18.46 -3.91 21.41
CA LEU A 31 -17.86 -4.74 20.37
C LEU A 31 -18.60 -6.08 20.14
N PRO A 32 -18.78 -6.95 21.17
CA PRO A 32 -19.51 -8.20 20.97
C PRO A 32 -20.98 -7.98 20.58
N ILE A 33 -21.63 -6.93 21.11
CA ILE A 33 -23.01 -6.57 20.74
C ILE A 33 -23.09 -6.20 19.26
N ARG A 34 -22.19 -5.31 18.81
CA ARG A 34 -22.16 -4.86 17.41
C ARG A 34 -21.80 -6.00 16.46
N ALA A 35 -20.88 -6.86 16.85
CA ALA A 35 -20.47 -8.03 16.06
C ALA A 35 -21.61 -9.06 15.92
N ALA A 36 -22.40 -9.26 16.98
CA ALA A 36 -23.56 -10.16 16.94
C ALA A 36 -24.65 -9.70 15.95
N ASP A 37 -24.74 -8.39 15.67
CA ASP A 37 -25.62 -7.82 14.65
C ASP A 37 -25.09 -8.00 13.21
N ARG A 38 -23.91 -8.61 13.03
CA ARG A 38 -23.31 -8.95 11.72
C ARG A 38 -23.27 -7.75 10.77
N PRO A 39 -22.47 -6.71 11.09
CA PRO A 39 -22.23 -5.59 10.17
C PRO A 39 -21.70 -6.08 8.83
N PHE A 40 -21.90 -5.27 7.78
CA PHE A 40 -21.36 -5.51 6.43
C PHE A 40 -19.92 -6.05 6.46
N ILE A 41 -19.03 -5.39 7.21
CA ILE A 41 -17.71 -5.90 7.54
C ILE A 41 -17.63 -6.12 9.05
N ASN A 42 -17.45 -7.38 9.47
CA ASN A 42 -17.37 -7.78 10.87
C ASN A 42 -15.93 -8.15 11.24
N LEU A 43 -15.05 -7.14 11.26
CA LEU A 43 -13.61 -7.32 11.51
C LEU A 43 -13.38 -8.18 12.76
N ALA A 44 -12.73 -9.33 12.54
CA ALA A 44 -12.37 -10.30 13.58
C ALA A 44 -13.53 -10.93 14.38
N ASP A 45 -14.79 -10.58 14.10
CA ASP A 45 -16.00 -11.17 14.70
C ASP A 45 -15.93 -11.50 16.22
N PRO A 46 -15.84 -10.50 17.11
CA PRO A 46 -15.78 -10.72 18.56
C PRO A 46 -17.15 -11.06 19.19
N SER A 47 -18.07 -11.70 18.46
CA SER A 47 -19.47 -11.90 18.88
C SER A 47 -19.67 -12.92 20.03
N THR A 48 -18.65 -13.71 20.36
CA THR A 48 -18.68 -14.68 21.48
C THR A 48 -17.63 -14.33 22.55
N PRO A 49 -17.80 -14.74 23.83
CA PRO A 49 -16.82 -14.44 24.87
C PRO A 49 -15.39 -14.85 24.54
N LYS A 50 -15.20 -16.01 23.90
CA LYS A 50 -13.87 -16.48 23.45
C LYS A 50 -13.31 -15.58 22.35
N ARG A 51 -14.09 -15.28 21.30
CA ARG A 51 -13.64 -14.41 20.20
C ARG A 51 -13.38 -12.97 20.67
N PHE A 52 -14.16 -12.49 21.64
CA PHE A 52 -13.92 -11.19 22.27
C PHE A 52 -12.60 -11.17 23.06
N ASP A 53 -12.31 -12.21 23.83
CA ASP A 53 -11.00 -12.36 24.50
C ASP A 53 -9.85 -12.38 23.50
N ASP A 54 -9.99 -13.18 22.43
CA ASP A 54 -8.99 -13.26 21.36
C ASP A 54 -8.81 -11.93 20.62
N TYR A 55 -9.89 -11.17 20.40
CA TYR A 55 -9.88 -9.84 19.80
C TYR A 55 -9.13 -8.82 20.68
N ILE A 56 -9.47 -8.74 21.97
CA ILE A 56 -8.84 -7.79 22.92
C ILE A 56 -7.35 -8.10 23.06
N GLN A 57 -6.98 -9.38 23.07
CA GLN A 57 -5.58 -9.81 23.13
C GLN A 57 -4.89 -9.85 21.77
N ARG A 58 -5.61 -9.53 20.69
CA ARG A 58 -5.13 -9.57 19.29
C ARG A 58 -4.55 -10.93 18.88
N ARG A 59 -5.01 -12.03 19.48
CA ARG A 59 -4.54 -13.41 19.23
C ARG A 59 -4.84 -13.92 17.82
N GLN A 60 -5.74 -13.24 17.12
CA GLN A 60 -6.10 -13.52 15.73
C GLN A 60 -5.01 -13.09 14.74
N TYR A 61 -4.00 -12.35 15.20
CA TYR A 61 -2.83 -11.98 14.43
C TYR A 61 -1.60 -12.78 14.92
N LYS A 62 -0.64 -13.04 14.02
CA LYS A 62 0.48 -13.96 14.24
C LYS A 62 1.27 -13.75 15.55
N SER A 63 1.90 -14.83 16.00
CA SER A 63 2.65 -14.97 17.28
C SER A 63 3.69 -13.89 17.57
N GLU A 64 4.26 -13.23 16.55
CA GLU A 64 5.24 -12.15 16.70
C GLU A 64 4.65 -10.87 17.32
N GLN A 65 3.33 -10.73 17.36
CA GLN A 65 2.63 -9.57 17.93
C GLN A 65 2.29 -9.75 19.43
N VAL A 66 3.18 -10.34 20.23
CA VAL A 66 2.97 -10.37 21.69
C VAL A 66 2.90 -8.93 22.23
N THR A 67 1.71 -8.52 22.67
CA THR A 67 1.46 -7.18 23.23
C THR A 67 1.97 -7.11 24.67
N SER A 68 3.29 -7.08 24.85
CA SER A 68 3.89 -6.77 26.15
C SER A 68 4.31 -5.31 26.18
N MET A 69 3.91 -4.56 27.21
CA MET A 69 4.44 -3.21 27.46
C MET A 69 5.80 -3.26 28.17
N PHE A 70 6.16 -4.38 28.79
CA PHE A 70 7.40 -4.53 29.55
C PHE A 70 8.56 -5.05 28.69
N ALA A 71 8.29 -6.00 27.79
CA ALA A 71 9.26 -6.42 26.79
C ALA A 71 9.31 -5.37 25.67
N ARG A 72 10.25 -4.41 25.76
CA ARG A 72 10.30 -3.27 24.84
C ARG A 72 10.59 -3.72 23.40
N ARG A 73 9.82 -3.22 22.43
CA ARG A 73 10.01 -3.48 20.98
C ARG A 73 10.98 -2.51 20.31
N GLY A 74 11.59 -1.61 21.08
CA GLY A 74 12.55 -0.62 20.62
C GLY A 74 13.21 0.11 21.79
N LYS A 75 14.28 0.85 21.52
CA LYS A 75 14.97 1.67 22.54
C LYS A 75 14.05 2.78 23.02
N PHE A 76 13.85 2.87 24.34
CA PHE A 76 12.86 3.79 24.92
C PHE A 76 13.14 5.26 24.59
N PHE A 77 14.35 5.76 24.87
CA PHE A 77 14.66 7.19 24.67
C PHE A 77 14.85 7.56 23.19
N GLU A 78 15.50 6.69 22.41
CA GLU A 78 15.85 6.97 21.02
C GLU A 78 14.63 6.81 20.09
N HIS A 79 14.00 5.64 20.11
CA HIS A 79 12.94 5.32 19.15
C HIS A 79 11.55 5.70 19.68
N GLN A 80 11.24 5.36 20.93
CA GLN A 80 9.86 5.47 21.42
C GLN A 80 9.53 6.88 21.87
N LEU A 81 10.37 7.48 22.72
CA LEU A 81 10.22 8.85 23.15
C LEU A 81 10.72 9.83 22.09
N GLY A 82 11.91 9.61 21.54
CA GLY A 82 12.53 10.47 20.53
C GLY A 82 11.81 10.44 19.19
N TYR A 83 11.96 9.33 18.46
CA TYR A 83 11.46 9.20 17.08
C TYR A 83 9.93 9.17 16.97
N HIS A 84 9.21 8.51 17.88
CA HIS A 84 7.75 8.52 17.84
C HIS A 84 7.21 9.78 18.52
N PHE A 85 7.34 9.93 19.84
CA PHE A 85 6.63 11.02 20.51
C PHE A 85 7.17 12.44 20.22
N LEU A 86 8.46 12.71 20.45
CA LEU A 86 9.01 14.06 20.36
C LEU A 86 9.06 14.60 18.92
N ARG A 87 9.31 13.73 17.94
CA ARG A 87 9.19 14.08 16.52
C ARG A 87 7.76 14.45 16.15
N TYR A 88 6.77 13.62 16.47
CA TYR A 88 5.38 13.95 16.18
C TYR A 88 4.92 15.21 16.91
N PHE A 89 5.38 15.39 18.15
CA PHE A 89 5.09 16.58 18.93
C PHE A 89 5.65 17.85 18.28
N SER A 90 6.85 17.81 17.68
CA SER A 90 7.44 18.99 17.04
C SER A 90 6.69 19.42 15.77
N TRP A 91 6.05 18.48 15.06
CA TRP A 91 5.25 18.76 13.86
C TRP A 91 4.02 19.64 14.09
N GLN A 92 3.52 19.72 15.33
CA GLN A 92 2.21 20.32 15.62
C GLN A 92 2.21 21.86 15.62
N TRP A 93 3.36 22.50 15.85
CA TRP A 93 3.40 23.89 16.31
C TRP A 93 3.89 24.89 15.26
N PHE A 94 4.90 24.52 14.48
CA PHE A 94 5.52 25.41 13.50
C PHE A 94 5.83 24.66 12.22
N LYS A 95 5.20 25.10 11.14
CA LYS A 95 5.54 24.63 9.79
C LYS A 95 6.77 25.38 9.29
N SER A 96 7.95 24.81 9.51
CA SER A 96 9.22 25.42 9.15
C SER A 96 9.34 25.75 7.66
N ASP A 97 8.74 24.96 6.77
CA ASP A 97 8.72 25.25 5.33
C ASP A 97 7.91 26.50 4.97
N ALA A 98 6.88 26.84 5.75
CA ALA A 98 6.13 28.07 5.54
C ALA A 98 6.98 29.29 5.92
N VAL A 99 7.70 29.21 7.05
CA VAL A 99 8.62 30.27 7.50
C VAL A 99 9.79 30.41 6.54
N ASN A 100 10.40 29.31 6.10
CA ASN A 100 11.50 29.30 5.14
C ASN A 100 11.10 30.00 3.82
N ARG A 101 9.92 29.70 3.27
CA ARG A 101 9.43 30.34 2.03
C ARG A 101 9.27 31.85 2.15
N VAL A 102 8.87 32.35 3.32
CA VAL A 102 8.63 33.79 3.53
C VAL A 102 9.90 34.54 3.91
N THR A 103 10.81 33.90 4.67
CA THR A 103 11.93 34.59 5.32
C THR A 103 13.30 34.19 4.78
N GLY A 104 13.40 33.08 4.02
CA GLY A 104 14.68 32.47 3.60
C GLY A 104 15.45 31.77 4.73
N ILE A 105 14.97 31.82 5.98
CA ILE A 105 15.65 31.18 7.12
C ILE A 105 15.60 29.65 6.94
N PRO A 106 16.74 28.94 7.07
CA PRO A 106 16.75 27.48 6.93
C PRO A 106 15.74 26.79 7.86
N ALA A 107 14.98 25.84 7.33
CA ALA A 107 13.92 25.14 8.08
C ALA A 107 14.42 24.51 9.39
N GLN A 108 15.67 24.02 9.40
CA GLN A 108 16.33 23.48 10.59
C GLN A 108 16.47 24.51 11.71
N VAL A 109 16.83 25.75 11.38
CA VAL A 109 16.96 26.86 12.33
C VAL A 109 15.59 27.19 12.91
N VAL A 110 14.56 27.27 12.05
CA VAL A 110 13.17 27.51 12.48
C VAL A 110 12.69 26.39 13.42
N ASN A 111 12.97 25.13 13.11
CA ASN A 111 12.59 23.99 13.95
C ASN A 111 13.23 24.07 15.34
N VAL A 112 14.52 24.42 15.44
CA VAL A 112 15.22 24.53 16.72
C VAL A 112 14.65 25.67 17.57
N PHE A 113 14.62 26.90 17.03
CA PHE A 113 14.16 28.06 17.80
C PHE A 113 12.66 28.04 18.05
N GLY A 114 11.87 27.58 17.07
CA GLY A 114 10.44 27.36 17.22
C GLY A 114 10.15 26.32 18.29
N GLY A 115 10.86 25.19 18.29
CA GLY A 115 10.76 24.15 19.32
C GLY A 115 11.12 24.67 20.72
N LEU A 116 12.21 25.43 20.85
CA LEU A 116 12.59 26.08 22.11
C LEU A 116 11.54 27.08 22.59
N PHE A 117 10.95 27.85 21.68
CA PHE A 117 9.87 28.79 22.01
C PHE A 117 8.60 28.08 22.48
N VAL A 118 8.18 26.99 21.80
CA VAL A 118 7.05 26.14 22.25
C VAL A 118 7.32 25.54 23.62
N ALA A 119 8.53 25.01 23.84
CA ALA A 119 8.92 24.44 25.11
C ALA A 119 8.88 25.50 26.21
N PHE A 120 9.47 26.67 25.97
CA PHE A 120 9.46 27.80 26.89
C PHE A 120 8.03 28.23 27.23
N LEU A 121 7.20 28.49 26.22
CA LEU A 121 5.84 29.01 26.43
C LEU A 121 4.96 27.99 27.17
N GLY A 122 5.08 26.70 26.84
CA GLY A 122 4.32 25.64 27.50
C GLY A 122 4.77 25.42 28.95
N LEU A 123 6.08 25.39 29.21
CA LEU A 123 6.61 25.28 30.58
C LEU A 123 6.27 26.51 31.41
N PHE A 124 6.41 27.71 30.84
CA PHE A 124 6.02 28.95 31.50
C PHE A 124 4.52 28.95 31.83
N GLY A 125 3.68 28.51 30.90
CA GLY A 125 2.25 28.32 31.12
C GLY A 125 1.93 27.30 32.20
N ALA A 126 2.63 26.16 32.24
CA ALA A 126 2.49 25.15 33.29
C ALA A 126 2.86 25.72 34.68
N VAL A 127 3.97 26.48 34.77
CA VAL A 127 4.39 27.14 36.02
C VAL A 127 3.40 28.22 36.43
N PHE A 128 2.92 29.05 35.49
CA PHE A 128 1.93 30.07 35.74
C PHE A 128 0.60 29.45 36.22
N HIS A 129 0.15 28.38 35.57
CA HIS A 129 -1.02 27.61 35.96
C HIS A 129 -0.89 27.06 37.37
N PHE A 130 0.24 26.41 37.69
CA PHE A 130 0.52 25.87 39.03
C PHE A 130 0.48 26.94 40.12
N LYS A 131 1.09 28.11 39.88
CA LYS A 131 1.12 29.21 40.84
C LYS A 131 -0.26 29.78 41.12
N ASN A 132 -1.13 29.85 40.11
CA ASN A 132 -2.45 30.44 40.24
C ASN A 132 -3.54 29.45 40.67
N ASN A 133 -3.46 28.17 40.25
CA ASN A 133 -4.45 27.15 40.57
C ASN A 133 -3.85 25.73 40.54
N LYS A 134 -3.32 25.29 41.68
CA LYS A 134 -2.70 23.97 41.85
C LYS A 134 -3.66 22.81 41.55
N HIS A 135 -4.93 22.93 41.92
CA HIS A 135 -5.91 21.85 41.73
C HIS A 135 -6.11 21.55 40.25
N SER A 136 -6.45 22.57 39.47
CA SER A 136 -6.61 22.42 38.02
C SER A 136 -5.30 22.09 37.29
N PHE A 137 -4.15 22.54 37.80
CA PHE A 137 -2.84 22.14 37.27
C PHE A 137 -2.61 20.64 37.41
N PHE A 138 -2.80 20.07 38.60
CA PHE A 138 -2.58 18.63 38.79
C PHE A 138 -3.56 17.77 38.00
N TYR A 139 -4.80 18.26 37.82
CA TYR A 139 -5.76 17.62 36.93
C TYR A 139 -5.26 17.59 35.47
N LEU A 140 -4.83 18.74 34.93
CA LEU A 140 -4.33 18.84 33.56
C LEU A 140 -3.02 18.06 33.35
N LEU A 141 -2.11 18.12 34.33
CA LEU A 141 -0.85 17.37 34.34
C LEU A 141 -1.09 15.87 34.30
N ALA A 142 -2.06 15.35 35.06
CA ALA A 142 -2.40 13.93 35.05
C ALA A 142 -2.86 13.47 33.66
N ILE A 143 -3.73 14.24 33.00
CA ILE A 143 -4.19 13.93 31.64
C ILE A 143 -3.01 13.98 30.66
N PHE A 144 -2.19 15.04 30.72
CA PHE A 144 -1.01 15.15 29.86
C PHE A 144 -0.06 13.97 30.07
N PHE A 145 0.25 13.60 31.32
CA PHE A 145 1.11 12.46 31.64
C PHE A 145 0.56 11.14 31.08
N CYS A 146 -0.73 10.87 31.30
CA CYS A 146 -1.40 9.67 30.80
C CYS A 146 -1.39 9.58 29.27
N THR A 147 -1.58 10.72 28.59
CA THR A 147 -1.68 10.78 27.12
C THR A 147 -0.34 10.99 26.41
N SER A 148 0.74 11.23 27.14
CA SER A 148 2.11 11.37 26.61
C SER A 148 3.01 10.21 27.07
N LEU A 149 3.75 10.38 28.16
CA LEU A 149 4.77 9.45 28.63
C LEU A 149 4.22 8.06 28.94
N LEU A 150 3.07 7.99 29.62
CA LEU A 150 2.44 6.70 29.89
C LEU A 150 1.98 6.03 28.60
N MET A 151 1.44 6.80 27.65
CA MET A 151 1.01 6.28 26.35
C MET A 151 2.21 5.75 25.53
N VAL A 152 3.35 6.45 25.53
CA VAL A 152 4.61 5.95 24.91
C VAL A 152 5.04 4.62 25.54
N PHE A 153 4.93 4.52 26.86
CA PHE A 153 5.21 3.28 27.57
C PHE A 153 4.23 2.17 27.15
N VAL A 154 2.92 2.41 27.20
CA VAL A 154 1.90 1.40 26.92
C VAL A 154 1.92 0.94 25.46
N LEU A 155 2.04 1.85 24.50
CA LEU A 155 2.00 1.52 23.07
C LEU A 155 3.21 0.70 22.60
N ASN A 156 4.38 0.90 23.23
CA ASN A 156 5.59 0.12 22.96
C ASN A 156 5.89 -0.04 21.46
N LEU A 157 5.84 1.06 20.70
CA LEU A 157 6.05 1.07 19.24
C LEU A 157 7.48 0.62 18.88
N SER A 158 7.63 -0.10 17.77
CA SER A 158 8.94 -0.54 17.24
C SER A 158 9.54 0.48 16.26
N SER A 159 10.75 0.22 15.76
CA SER A 159 11.34 0.97 14.64
C SER A 159 10.80 0.54 13.26
N SER A 160 9.99 -0.51 13.21
CA SER A 160 9.46 -1.15 12.00
C SER A 160 7.96 -0.90 11.79
N GLU A 161 7.44 0.21 12.31
CA GLU A 161 6.03 0.56 12.12
C GLU A 161 5.79 1.02 10.68
N VAL A 162 4.75 0.50 10.04
CA VAL A 162 4.44 0.71 8.61
C VAL A 162 3.99 2.13 8.26
N ARG A 163 3.61 2.93 9.26
CA ARG A 163 3.17 4.32 9.10
C ARG A 163 3.35 5.09 10.40
N ASP A 164 3.36 6.41 10.30
CA ASP A 164 3.36 7.29 11.45
C ASP A 164 2.06 7.13 12.27
N ARG A 165 2.18 7.31 13.59
CA ARG A 165 1.10 7.06 14.57
C ARG A 165 0.90 8.19 15.57
N ASP A 166 1.11 9.42 15.10
CA ASP A 166 0.90 10.67 15.84
C ASP A 166 -0.51 10.83 16.41
N TYR A 167 -1.52 10.29 15.72
CA TYR A 167 -2.92 10.31 16.16
C TYR A 167 -3.15 9.72 17.57
N PHE A 168 -2.29 8.84 18.06
CA PHE A 168 -2.38 8.33 19.44
C PHE A 168 -2.07 9.38 20.51
N PHE A 169 -1.38 10.46 20.16
CA PHE A 169 -0.90 11.49 21.07
C PHE A 169 -1.63 12.83 20.92
N VAL A 170 -2.68 12.91 20.08
CA VAL A 170 -3.48 14.13 19.86
C VAL A 170 -3.97 14.73 21.17
N ALA A 171 -4.40 13.89 22.12
CA ALA A 171 -4.81 14.36 23.43
C ALA A 171 -3.67 15.08 24.19
N ALA A 172 -2.44 14.57 24.13
CA ALA A 172 -1.27 15.23 24.73
C ALA A 172 -0.97 16.57 24.06
N TYR A 173 -1.11 16.65 22.73
CA TYR A 173 -0.92 17.90 21.98
C TYR A 173 -1.93 18.95 22.42
N ASN A 174 -3.20 18.56 22.55
CA ASN A 174 -4.25 19.46 23.05
C ASN A 174 -3.98 19.96 24.47
N MET A 175 -3.51 19.10 25.38
CA MET A 175 -3.17 19.52 26.74
C MET A 175 -1.99 20.49 26.76
N TRP A 176 -0.98 20.27 25.91
CA TRP A 176 0.13 21.21 25.77
C TRP A 176 -0.31 22.54 25.16
N ALA A 177 -1.22 22.54 24.18
CA ALA A 177 -1.77 23.75 23.57
C ALA A 177 -2.49 24.64 24.60
N ILE A 178 -3.18 24.02 25.57
CA ILE A 178 -3.78 24.75 26.71
C ILE A 178 -2.69 25.45 27.52
N TRP A 179 -1.58 24.77 27.84
CA TRP A 179 -0.45 25.42 28.52
C TRP A 179 0.22 26.50 27.68
N LEU A 180 0.31 26.36 26.36
CA LEU A 180 0.77 27.45 25.49
C LEU A 180 -0.13 28.69 25.61
N GLY A 181 -1.46 28.50 25.60
CA GLY A 181 -2.43 29.58 25.78
C GLY A 181 -2.32 30.25 27.15
N ILE A 182 -2.18 29.46 28.23
CA ILE A 182 -1.95 29.98 29.57
C ILE A 182 -0.61 30.71 29.65
N GLY A 183 0.44 30.19 29.01
CA GLY A 183 1.75 30.80 28.95
C GLY A 183 1.74 32.14 28.22
N ALA A 184 1.03 32.21 27.09
CA ALA A 184 0.80 33.45 26.36
C ALA A 184 0.10 34.50 27.22
N MET A 185 -0.98 34.11 27.90
CA MET A 185 -1.69 35.00 28.84
C MET A 185 -0.80 35.42 30.02
N GLY A 186 0.02 34.51 30.54
CA GLY A 186 1.00 34.80 31.57
C GLY A 186 2.01 35.87 31.12
N LEU A 187 2.54 35.79 29.89
CA LEU A 187 3.47 36.76 29.34
C LEU A 187 2.82 38.14 29.16
N VAL A 188 1.59 38.17 28.63
CA VAL A 188 0.79 39.40 28.53
C VAL A 188 0.57 40.02 29.91
N SER A 189 0.33 39.21 30.94
CA SER A 189 0.08 39.68 32.31
C SER A 189 1.30 40.33 32.98
N LEU A 190 2.52 40.06 32.51
CA LEU A 190 3.74 40.71 33.03
C LEU A 190 3.75 42.21 32.74
N PHE A 191 3.07 42.65 31.69
CA PHE A 191 2.98 44.06 31.28
C PHE A 191 1.68 44.71 31.77
N LYS A 192 1.18 44.30 32.94
CA LYS A 192 -0.06 44.87 33.50
C LYS A 192 0.03 46.38 33.80
N ASP A 193 1.22 46.95 33.95
CA ASP A 193 1.33 48.37 34.28
C ASP A 193 1.59 49.24 33.03
N ASP A 194 1.89 48.62 31.88
CA ASP A 194 2.10 49.30 30.60
C ASP A 194 1.08 48.84 29.54
N LYS A 195 0.11 49.71 29.24
CA LYS A 195 -0.95 49.42 28.28
C LYS A 195 -0.42 49.13 26.87
N VAL A 196 0.62 49.84 26.42
CA VAL A 196 1.15 49.70 25.06
C VAL A 196 1.86 48.36 24.93
N LEU A 197 2.78 48.05 25.84
CA LEU A 197 3.49 46.78 25.83
C LEU A 197 2.55 45.58 26.00
N ARG A 198 1.50 45.72 26.83
CA ARG A 198 0.49 44.67 26.98
C ARG A 198 -0.24 44.36 25.67
N VAL A 199 -0.68 45.39 24.96
CA VAL A 199 -1.39 45.23 23.68
C VAL A 199 -0.45 44.66 22.62
N VAL A 200 0.78 45.17 22.52
CA VAL A 200 1.80 44.63 21.59
C VAL A 200 2.07 43.15 21.88
N MET A 201 2.29 42.78 23.15
CA MET A 201 2.52 41.40 23.54
C MET A 201 1.31 40.51 23.23
N ALA A 202 0.08 41.00 23.46
CA ALA A 202 -1.13 40.26 23.11
C ALA A 202 -1.25 40.02 21.60
N ILE A 203 -0.93 41.01 20.77
CA ILE A 203 -0.90 40.89 19.31
C ILE A 203 0.14 39.84 18.88
N ILE A 204 1.35 39.91 19.42
CA ILE A 204 2.42 38.93 19.12
C ILE A 204 1.98 37.52 19.52
N MET A 205 1.40 37.36 20.72
CA MET A 205 0.93 36.04 21.18
C MET A 205 -0.23 35.49 20.33
N LEU A 206 -1.14 36.34 19.85
CA LEU A 206 -2.23 35.95 18.96
C LEU A 206 -1.76 35.64 17.53
N PHE A 207 -0.66 36.25 17.09
CA PHE A 207 -0.09 35.99 15.78
C PHE A 207 0.29 34.51 15.60
N PHE A 208 0.84 33.85 16.63
CA PHE A 208 1.29 32.46 16.54
C PHE A 208 0.19 31.45 16.15
N PRO A 209 -0.94 31.34 16.87
CA PRO A 209 -2.00 30.40 16.47
C PRO A 209 -2.63 30.76 15.13
N VAL A 210 -2.77 32.05 14.81
CA VAL A 210 -3.30 32.51 13.51
C VAL A 210 -2.36 32.12 12.38
N PHE A 211 -1.06 32.33 12.55
CA PHE A 211 -0.03 31.92 11.60
C PHE A 211 -0.02 30.41 11.41
N ASN A 212 -0.05 29.62 12.49
CA ASN A 212 -0.05 28.15 12.38
C ASN A 212 -1.31 27.65 11.64
N MET A 213 -2.49 28.21 11.97
CA MET A 213 -3.73 27.89 11.26
C MET A 213 -3.63 28.23 9.76
N ALA A 214 -3.15 29.42 9.41
CA ALA A 214 -3.02 29.83 8.02
C ALA A 214 -1.98 29.01 7.24
N ALA A 215 -0.83 28.70 7.84
CA ALA A 215 0.25 27.95 7.21
C ALA A 215 -0.10 26.47 6.94
N GLN A 216 -1.01 25.92 7.75
CA GLN A 216 -1.44 24.52 7.65
C GLN A 216 -2.81 24.34 6.97
N TYR A 217 -3.58 25.42 6.76
CA TYR A 217 -4.94 25.34 6.21
C TYR A 217 -5.01 24.53 4.92
N TYR A 218 -4.11 24.77 3.98
CA TYR A 218 -4.06 24.06 2.69
C TYR A 218 -3.89 22.54 2.83
N GLU A 219 -3.12 22.07 3.82
CA GLU A 219 -2.87 20.62 4.00
C GLU A 219 -4.03 19.90 4.67
N HIS A 220 -4.81 20.63 5.47
CA HIS A 220 -5.96 20.09 6.23
C HIS A 220 -7.30 20.39 5.58
N ASP A 221 -7.37 21.25 4.56
CA ASP A 221 -8.58 21.45 3.77
C ASP A 221 -8.85 20.22 2.90
N ARG A 222 -9.96 19.54 3.19
CA ARG A 222 -10.44 18.35 2.47
C ARG A 222 -11.71 18.62 1.67
N SER A 223 -12.14 19.87 1.55
CA SER A 223 -13.43 20.24 0.93
C SER A 223 -13.57 19.82 -0.55
N HIS A 224 -12.45 19.69 -1.25
CA HIS A 224 -12.37 19.26 -2.65
C HIS A 224 -11.72 17.88 -2.81
N GLU A 225 -11.47 17.13 -1.73
CA GLU A 225 -10.74 15.86 -1.75
C GLU A 225 -11.69 14.70 -2.07
N LEU A 226 -11.64 14.19 -3.31
CA LEU A 226 -12.41 13.03 -3.79
C LEU A 226 -11.51 11.89 -4.28
N ILE A 227 -10.19 11.96 -4.10
CA ILE A 227 -9.23 10.99 -4.66
C ILE A 227 -9.52 9.61 -4.11
N ALA A 228 -9.70 9.45 -2.79
CA ALA A 228 -10.00 8.14 -2.21
C ALA A 228 -11.30 7.56 -2.78
N LEU A 229 -12.37 8.37 -2.84
CA LEU A 229 -13.65 7.94 -3.40
C LEU A 229 -13.52 7.55 -4.89
N ASP A 230 -12.93 8.41 -5.70
CA ASP A 230 -12.69 8.16 -7.14
C ASP A 230 -11.85 6.90 -7.34
N TYR A 231 -10.86 6.67 -6.48
CA TYR A 231 -10.03 5.47 -6.51
C TYR A 231 -10.83 4.19 -6.27
N GLY A 232 -11.67 4.16 -5.23
CA GLY A 232 -12.55 3.02 -4.96
C GLY A 232 -13.63 2.80 -6.04
N VAL A 233 -14.26 3.89 -6.50
CA VAL A 233 -15.27 3.83 -7.57
C VAL A 233 -14.67 3.36 -8.89
N ASN A 234 -13.46 3.79 -9.23
CA ASN A 234 -12.78 3.37 -10.45
C ASN A 234 -12.46 1.87 -10.43
N PHE A 235 -12.04 1.30 -9.29
CA PHE A 235 -11.92 -0.15 -9.16
C PHE A 235 -13.24 -0.89 -9.35
N LEU A 236 -14.30 -0.47 -8.63
CA LEU A 236 -15.63 -1.08 -8.73
C LEU A 236 -16.14 -1.04 -10.17
N ASN A 237 -15.98 0.09 -10.84
CA ASN A 237 -16.46 0.28 -12.19
C ASN A 237 -15.57 -0.35 -13.28
N SER A 238 -14.38 -0.85 -12.92
CA SER A 238 -13.51 -1.57 -13.85
C SER A 238 -13.99 -2.98 -14.16
N VAL A 239 -14.73 -3.60 -13.23
CA VAL A 239 -15.09 -5.03 -13.27
C VAL A 239 -16.54 -5.24 -13.69
N GLU A 240 -16.87 -6.39 -14.28
CA GLU A 240 -18.25 -6.75 -14.63
C GLU A 240 -19.11 -7.07 -13.39
N GLU A 241 -20.39 -7.37 -13.64
CA GLU A 241 -21.36 -7.68 -12.62
C GLU A 241 -20.95 -8.91 -11.81
N ASN A 242 -21.19 -8.86 -10.50
CA ASN A 242 -20.92 -9.96 -9.58
C ASN A 242 -19.45 -10.39 -9.54
N ALA A 243 -18.48 -9.55 -9.93
CA ALA A 243 -17.07 -9.93 -9.90
C ALA A 243 -16.53 -10.18 -8.48
N ILE A 244 -15.47 -10.99 -8.36
CA ILE A 244 -14.57 -10.99 -7.19
C ILE A 244 -13.33 -10.18 -7.56
N ILE A 245 -12.97 -9.21 -6.74
CA ILE A 245 -11.72 -8.46 -6.88
C ILE A 245 -10.82 -8.72 -5.68
N PHE A 246 -9.61 -9.21 -5.94
CA PHE A 246 -8.54 -9.25 -4.96
C PHE A 246 -7.88 -7.88 -4.84
N THR A 247 -7.71 -7.44 -3.60
CA THR A 247 -7.08 -6.17 -3.22
C THR A 247 -5.96 -6.45 -2.22
N ASN A 248 -4.94 -5.59 -2.14
CA ASN A 248 -3.77 -5.89 -1.33
C ASN A 248 -3.93 -5.52 0.16
N GLY A 249 -4.43 -4.31 0.44
CA GLY A 249 -4.33 -3.71 1.76
C GLY A 249 -5.38 -2.63 2.02
N ASP A 250 -5.08 -1.71 2.93
CA ASP A 250 -6.10 -0.76 3.38
C ASP A 250 -6.44 0.29 2.30
N ASN A 251 -5.43 0.71 1.51
CA ASN A 251 -5.53 1.84 0.59
C ASN A 251 -6.42 1.59 -0.64
N ASP A 252 -6.66 0.34 -1.01
CA ASP A 252 -7.56 -0.08 -2.09
C ASP A 252 -8.85 -0.68 -1.54
N THR A 253 -8.80 -1.49 -0.48
CA THR A 253 -10.00 -2.13 0.10
C THR A 253 -10.97 -1.14 0.75
N TYR A 254 -10.50 -0.23 1.61
CA TYR A 254 -11.42 0.64 2.36
C TYR A 254 -12.18 1.62 1.47
N PRO A 255 -11.56 2.25 0.45
CA PRO A 255 -12.32 3.08 -0.48
C PRO A 255 -13.41 2.33 -1.23
N ILE A 256 -13.16 1.07 -1.63
CA ILE A 256 -14.17 0.23 -2.26
C ILE A 256 -15.31 -0.07 -1.28
N TRP A 257 -14.99 -0.54 -0.07
CA TRP A 257 -16.00 -0.81 0.96
C TRP A 257 -16.80 0.44 1.33
N TYR A 258 -16.18 1.61 1.38
CA TYR A 258 -16.87 2.87 1.59
C TYR A 258 -17.90 3.13 0.47
N ALA A 259 -17.49 3.02 -0.79
CA ALA A 259 -18.36 3.24 -1.95
C ALA A 259 -19.53 2.24 -2.02
N GLN A 260 -19.37 1.04 -1.45
CA GLN A 260 -20.44 0.05 -1.31
C GLN A 260 -21.35 0.33 -0.10
N ALA A 261 -20.78 0.63 1.06
CA ALA A 261 -21.50 0.75 2.32
C ALA A 261 -22.26 2.08 2.45
N VAL A 262 -21.67 3.18 2.00
CA VAL A 262 -22.16 4.55 2.22
C VAL A 262 -22.81 5.09 0.96
N LYS A 263 -23.97 5.74 1.11
CA LYS A 263 -24.61 6.48 0.01
C LYS A 263 -23.89 7.80 -0.21
N ASP A 264 -23.01 7.85 -1.20
CA ASP A 264 -22.30 9.05 -1.61
C ASP A 264 -22.85 9.59 -2.94
N PRO A 265 -23.25 10.88 -3.04
CA PRO A 265 -23.78 11.46 -4.28
C PRO A 265 -22.76 11.52 -5.44
N TYR A 266 -21.47 11.44 -5.13
CA TYR A 266 -20.39 11.45 -6.11
C TYR A 266 -20.00 10.05 -6.60
N ALA A 267 -20.51 8.98 -5.97
CA ALA A 267 -20.30 7.60 -6.39
C ALA A 267 -21.34 7.20 -7.45
N LYS A 268 -20.90 7.02 -8.71
CA LYS A 268 -21.77 6.60 -9.81
C LYS A 268 -21.36 5.22 -10.31
N PRO A 269 -22.28 4.23 -10.35
CA PRO A 269 -21.96 2.91 -10.84
C PRO A 269 -21.81 2.94 -12.37
N TYR A 270 -20.87 2.14 -12.85
CA TYR A 270 -20.75 1.72 -14.22
C TYR A 270 -20.57 0.21 -14.21
N MET A 271 -21.21 -0.49 -15.15
CA MET A 271 -21.16 -1.94 -15.27
C MET A 271 -20.77 -2.30 -16.70
N HIS A 272 -19.75 -3.14 -16.80
CA HIS A 272 -19.33 -3.74 -18.06
C HIS A 272 -20.22 -4.92 -18.41
N GLN A 273 -20.35 -5.22 -19.71
CA GLN A 273 -21.03 -6.45 -20.15
C GLN A 273 -20.23 -7.69 -19.75
N ASP A 274 -20.94 -8.67 -19.23
CA ASP A 274 -20.43 -10.01 -18.91
C ASP A 274 -19.93 -10.73 -20.16
N ARG A 275 -18.82 -11.45 -19.99
CA ARG A 275 -18.18 -12.28 -21.01
C ARG A 275 -17.58 -13.50 -20.33
N ASP A 276 -17.57 -14.64 -21.02
CA ASP A 276 -16.83 -15.84 -20.62
C ASP A 276 -17.16 -16.33 -19.20
N ILE A 277 -18.46 -16.36 -18.86
CA ILE A 277 -18.96 -16.89 -17.59
C ILE A 277 -20.02 -17.98 -17.78
N PHE A 278 -19.98 -18.99 -16.91
CA PHE A 278 -20.84 -20.17 -16.85
C PHE A 278 -21.29 -20.38 -15.39
N PRO A 279 -22.21 -19.53 -14.88
CA PRO A 279 -22.62 -19.59 -13.48
C PRO A 279 -23.32 -20.92 -13.15
N THR A 280 -22.92 -21.56 -12.07
CA THR A 280 -23.61 -22.74 -11.53
C THR A 280 -24.81 -22.32 -10.68
N LEU A 281 -25.79 -23.21 -10.50
CA LEU A 281 -26.93 -22.96 -9.61
C LEU A 281 -26.48 -22.63 -8.17
N GLU A 282 -25.40 -23.27 -7.71
CA GLU A 282 -24.79 -22.98 -6.41
C GLU A 282 -24.26 -21.54 -6.34
N SER A 283 -23.44 -21.13 -7.31
CA SER A 283 -22.87 -19.78 -7.36
C SER A 283 -23.96 -18.70 -7.43
N GLN A 284 -25.00 -18.92 -8.24
CA GLN A 284 -26.14 -18.00 -8.36
C GLN A 284 -26.88 -17.85 -7.02
N LYS A 285 -27.13 -18.95 -6.30
CA LYS A 285 -27.77 -18.91 -4.97
C LYS A 285 -26.89 -18.20 -3.94
N ALA A 286 -25.58 -18.44 -3.97
CA ALA A 286 -24.62 -17.80 -3.07
C ALA A 286 -24.59 -16.27 -3.29
N ILE A 287 -24.51 -15.84 -4.56
CA ILE A 287 -24.55 -14.42 -4.95
C ILE A 287 -25.87 -13.78 -4.54
N GLN A 288 -27.02 -14.43 -4.82
CA GLN A 288 -28.33 -13.90 -4.46
C GLN A 288 -28.44 -13.67 -2.95
N LYS A 289 -28.05 -14.66 -2.15
CA LYS A 289 -28.03 -14.54 -0.68
C LYS A 289 -27.17 -13.36 -0.21
N ALA A 290 -25.99 -13.19 -0.81
CA ALA A 290 -25.10 -12.08 -0.50
C ALA A 290 -25.71 -10.73 -0.88
N MET A 291 -26.39 -10.65 -2.03
CA MET A 291 -27.08 -9.44 -2.47
C MET A 291 -28.25 -9.07 -1.57
N ASP A 292 -29.04 -10.04 -1.12
CA ASP A 292 -30.14 -9.81 -0.17
C ASP A 292 -29.61 -9.21 1.14
N TYR A 293 -28.50 -9.77 1.65
CA TYR A 293 -27.81 -9.27 2.83
C TYR A 293 -27.23 -7.86 2.61
N LYS A 294 -26.45 -7.65 1.55
CA LYS A 294 -25.83 -6.36 1.24
C LYS A 294 -26.84 -5.27 0.95
N ASN A 295 -28.00 -5.58 0.36
CA ASN A 295 -29.05 -4.60 0.15
C ASN A 295 -29.65 -4.05 1.46
N GLN A 296 -29.64 -4.86 2.52
CA GLN A 296 -30.07 -4.43 3.85
C GLN A 296 -28.99 -3.57 4.53
N GLN A 297 -27.73 -4.02 4.49
CA GLN A 297 -26.62 -3.42 5.24
C GLN A 297 -25.96 -2.22 4.55
N CYS A 298 -25.94 -2.20 3.22
CA CYS A 298 -25.19 -1.23 2.43
C CYS A 298 -26.12 -0.26 1.70
N LYS A 299 -25.72 1.01 1.57
CA LYS A 299 -26.48 2.08 0.91
C LYS A 299 -25.81 2.66 -0.34
N GLY A 300 -24.59 2.25 -0.63
CA GLY A 300 -23.81 2.72 -1.78
C GLY A 300 -24.04 1.93 -3.06
N ILE A 301 -23.02 1.90 -3.92
CA ILE A 301 -23.06 1.38 -5.29
C ILE A 301 -22.35 0.03 -5.42
N ARG A 302 -22.54 -0.64 -6.57
CA ARG A 302 -21.81 -1.86 -6.96
C ARG A 302 -21.69 -2.90 -5.84
N LYS A 303 -22.80 -3.13 -5.12
CA LYS A 303 -22.87 -4.11 -4.02
C LYS A 303 -22.67 -5.54 -4.52
N ASP A 304 -22.88 -5.78 -5.81
CA ASP A 304 -22.65 -7.04 -6.51
C ASP A 304 -21.18 -7.49 -6.44
N VAL A 305 -20.23 -6.56 -6.46
CA VAL A 305 -18.80 -6.88 -6.43
C VAL A 305 -18.40 -7.36 -5.03
N THR A 306 -17.68 -8.47 -4.98
CA THR A 306 -17.08 -8.98 -3.74
C THR A 306 -15.62 -8.56 -3.68
N VAL A 307 -15.20 -7.98 -2.55
CA VAL A 307 -13.81 -7.59 -2.30
C VAL A 307 -13.14 -8.65 -1.42
N ALA A 308 -12.03 -9.21 -1.89
CA ALA A 308 -11.20 -10.17 -1.17
C ALA A 308 -9.82 -9.58 -0.88
N ASN A 309 -9.62 -9.05 0.32
CA ASN A 309 -8.36 -8.44 0.74
C ASN A 309 -7.31 -9.52 1.10
N LEU A 310 -6.18 -9.53 0.38
CA LEU A 310 -5.09 -10.49 0.53
C LEU A 310 -4.51 -10.54 1.95
N SER A 311 -4.38 -9.37 2.60
CA SER A 311 -3.88 -9.30 3.98
C SER A 311 -4.81 -10.02 4.97
N LEU A 312 -6.13 -9.90 4.78
CA LEU A 312 -7.15 -10.52 5.64
C LEU A 312 -7.43 -12.00 5.31
N LEU A 313 -7.13 -12.45 4.08
CA LEU A 313 -7.29 -13.86 3.66
C LEU A 313 -6.44 -14.85 4.48
N ASN A 314 -5.50 -14.36 5.29
CA ASN A 314 -4.75 -15.17 6.25
C ASN A 314 -5.54 -15.53 7.52
N THR A 315 -6.81 -15.13 7.63
CA THR A 315 -7.59 -15.26 8.87
C THR A 315 -8.90 -16.00 8.65
N SER A 316 -9.24 -16.90 9.58
CA SER A 316 -10.41 -17.77 9.48
C SER A 316 -11.72 -16.97 9.39
N TRP A 317 -11.83 -15.88 10.15
CA TRP A 317 -13.03 -15.06 10.22
C TRP A 317 -13.36 -14.40 8.87
N TYR A 318 -12.33 -13.99 8.12
CA TYR A 318 -12.55 -13.32 6.84
C TYR A 318 -12.92 -14.31 5.74
N ILE A 319 -12.34 -15.51 5.76
CA ILE A 319 -12.79 -16.62 4.88
C ILE A 319 -14.26 -16.94 5.12
N ARG A 320 -14.71 -16.98 6.39
CA ARG A 320 -16.12 -17.17 6.74
C ARG A 320 -16.99 -16.01 6.28
N GLN A 321 -16.52 -14.75 6.41
CA GLN A 321 -17.25 -13.60 5.89
C GLN A 321 -17.45 -13.70 4.37
N LEU A 322 -16.40 -14.07 3.62
CA LEU A 322 -16.48 -14.23 2.17
C LEU A 322 -17.46 -15.35 1.77
N ARG A 323 -17.34 -16.52 2.42
CA ARG A 323 -18.18 -17.70 2.17
C ARG A 323 -19.65 -17.46 2.53
N ASP A 324 -19.89 -16.90 3.71
CA ASP A 324 -21.21 -16.91 4.33
C ASP A 324 -22.05 -15.65 3.99
N LEU A 325 -21.38 -14.51 3.72
CA LEU A 325 -22.02 -13.20 3.52
C LEU A 325 -21.71 -12.50 2.18
N GLU A 326 -20.61 -12.85 1.50
CA GLU A 326 -20.23 -12.22 0.21
C GLU A 326 -20.45 -13.11 -1.03
N GLY A 327 -21.03 -14.29 -0.84
CA GLY A 327 -21.44 -15.16 -1.94
C GLY A 327 -20.27 -15.78 -2.70
N VAL A 328 -19.12 -15.94 -2.03
CA VAL A 328 -17.96 -16.67 -2.56
C VAL A 328 -18.15 -18.15 -2.26
N VAL A 329 -18.06 -19.01 -3.27
CA VAL A 329 -18.04 -20.46 -3.04
C VAL A 329 -16.65 -20.83 -2.53
N ILE A 330 -16.56 -21.46 -1.36
CA ILE A 330 -15.30 -21.93 -0.79
C ILE A 330 -15.51 -23.34 -0.24
N ASN A 331 -14.93 -24.32 -0.90
CA ASN A 331 -15.01 -25.73 -0.57
C ASN A 331 -13.89 -26.14 0.40
N TRP A 332 -13.92 -25.54 1.59
CA TRP A 332 -13.13 -25.93 2.75
C TRP A 332 -14.03 -26.26 3.93
N THR A 333 -13.63 -27.28 4.67
CA THR A 333 -14.18 -27.63 5.98
C THR A 333 -13.85 -26.55 7.02
N ASP A 334 -14.57 -26.56 8.14
CA ASP A 334 -14.29 -25.60 9.20
C ASP A 334 -12.91 -25.81 9.83
N ASP A 335 -12.37 -27.03 9.84
CA ASP A 335 -11.02 -27.33 10.35
C ASP A 335 -9.93 -26.80 9.42
N GLU A 336 -10.10 -26.95 8.10
CA GLU A 336 -9.24 -26.33 7.09
C GLU A 336 -9.23 -24.80 7.23
N ILE A 337 -10.40 -24.17 7.42
CA ILE A 337 -10.49 -22.72 7.65
C ILE A 337 -9.81 -22.30 8.97
N ASN A 338 -9.99 -23.08 10.04
CA ASN A 338 -9.38 -22.79 11.35
C ASN A 338 -7.86 -22.96 11.33
N SER A 339 -7.31 -23.79 10.44
CA SER A 339 -5.86 -23.98 10.30
C SER A 339 -5.11 -22.70 9.92
N LEU A 340 -5.80 -21.72 9.33
CA LEU A 340 -5.24 -20.41 8.98
C LEU A 340 -4.88 -19.56 10.22
N ASP A 341 -5.60 -19.76 11.33
CA ASP A 341 -5.35 -19.04 12.59
C ASP A 341 -4.27 -19.75 13.44
N ASP A 342 -3.80 -20.92 13.02
CA ASP A 342 -2.80 -21.67 13.77
C ASP A 342 -1.42 -20.99 13.70
N ARG A 343 -0.83 -20.79 14.88
CA ARG A 343 0.48 -20.15 15.06
C ARG A 343 1.64 -21.02 14.58
N TYR A 344 1.41 -22.31 14.35
CA TYR A 344 2.41 -23.26 13.85
C TYR A 344 2.36 -23.46 12.34
N GLY A 345 1.38 -22.86 11.64
CA GLY A 345 1.30 -22.95 10.18
C GLY A 345 0.78 -24.29 9.65
N SER A 346 -0.05 -25.00 10.41
CA SER A 346 -0.65 -26.29 10.00
C SER A 346 -1.45 -26.23 8.70
N PHE A 347 -1.85 -25.04 8.25
CA PHE A 347 -2.46 -24.83 6.93
C PHE A 347 -1.57 -25.32 5.77
N GLN A 348 -0.23 -25.31 5.93
CA GLN A 348 0.65 -25.80 4.87
C GLN A 348 0.44 -27.30 4.64
N ASP A 349 0.39 -28.10 5.70
CA ASP A 349 0.18 -29.54 5.59
C ASP A 349 -1.25 -29.89 5.16
N LEU A 350 -2.24 -29.14 5.63
CA LEU A 350 -3.65 -29.43 5.39
C LEU A 350 -4.14 -28.99 4.00
N LEU A 351 -3.61 -27.88 3.48
CA LEU A 351 -4.13 -27.25 2.26
C LEU A 351 -3.26 -27.48 1.02
N TRP A 352 -2.07 -28.08 1.18
CA TRP A 352 -1.15 -28.35 0.07
C TRP A 352 -1.76 -29.25 -1.00
N LYS A 353 -1.55 -28.87 -2.25
CA LYS A 353 -1.92 -29.64 -3.45
C LYS A 353 -0.79 -29.47 -4.47
N ASP A 354 -0.24 -30.59 -4.93
CA ASP A 354 0.87 -30.57 -5.90
C ASP A 354 0.50 -29.86 -7.20
N GLN A 355 -0.74 -30.05 -7.66
CA GLN A 355 -1.29 -29.33 -8.81
C GLN A 355 -2.74 -28.95 -8.58
N VAL A 356 -3.17 -27.84 -9.16
CA VAL A 356 -4.57 -27.39 -9.11
C VAL A 356 -5.03 -27.03 -10.51
N THR A 357 -6.15 -27.64 -10.89
CA THR A 357 -6.86 -27.33 -12.13
C THR A 357 -8.01 -26.37 -11.85
N PHE A 358 -8.06 -25.29 -12.64
CA PHE A 358 -9.08 -24.27 -12.63
C PHE A 358 -9.99 -24.49 -13.84
N ASP A 359 -11.26 -24.76 -13.61
CA ASP A 359 -12.20 -25.18 -14.65
C ASP A 359 -13.47 -24.33 -14.56
N ALA A 360 -13.79 -23.64 -15.66
CA ALA A 360 -14.98 -22.81 -15.77
C ALA A 360 -16.28 -23.60 -15.90
N GLY A 361 -16.22 -24.88 -16.27
CA GLY A 361 -17.39 -25.67 -16.62
C GLY A 361 -18.01 -25.27 -17.95
N ASP A 362 -17.21 -24.72 -18.87
CA ASP A 362 -17.70 -24.36 -20.20
C ASP A 362 -18.02 -25.62 -21.02
N PRO A 363 -19.07 -25.61 -21.87
CA PRO A 363 -19.47 -26.80 -22.63
C PRO A 363 -18.39 -27.34 -23.59
N GLU A 364 -17.45 -26.49 -24.00
CA GLU A 364 -16.38 -26.85 -24.94
C GLU A 364 -15.09 -27.32 -24.24
N GLY A 365 -15.01 -27.18 -22.91
CA GLY A 365 -13.83 -27.51 -22.09
C GLY A 365 -12.59 -26.64 -22.36
N LYS A 366 -12.77 -25.46 -22.98
CA LYS A 366 -11.67 -24.55 -23.37
C LYS A 366 -11.29 -23.57 -22.26
N MET A 367 -12.18 -23.28 -21.33
CA MET A 367 -11.95 -22.34 -20.23
C MET A 367 -11.39 -23.08 -19.02
N LYS A 368 -10.18 -23.63 -19.20
CA LYS A 368 -9.52 -24.48 -18.22
C LYS A 368 -8.01 -24.35 -18.29
N PHE A 369 -7.36 -24.34 -17.13
CA PHE A 369 -5.89 -24.38 -17.03
C PHE A 369 -5.45 -25.06 -15.73
N THR A 370 -4.19 -25.47 -15.65
CA THR A 370 -3.61 -26.15 -14.48
C THR A 370 -2.30 -25.48 -14.10
N ILE A 371 -2.07 -25.30 -12.80
CA ILE A 371 -0.80 -24.84 -12.24
C ILE A 371 -0.20 -25.98 -11.42
N ASN A 372 1.08 -26.29 -11.64
CA ASN A 372 1.84 -27.32 -10.94
C ASN A 372 2.71 -26.70 -9.83
N TYR A 373 2.19 -26.62 -8.61
CA TYR A 373 2.90 -26.02 -7.49
C TYR A 373 4.06 -26.87 -6.98
N ARG A 374 4.04 -28.19 -7.21
CA ARG A 374 5.15 -29.07 -6.82
C ARG A 374 6.38 -28.82 -7.67
N GLU A 375 6.18 -28.73 -8.98
CA GLU A 375 7.25 -28.36 -9.92
C GLU A 375 7.74 -26.94 -9.65
N ASN A 376 6.84 -25.99 -9.45
CA ASN A 376 7.24 -24.62 -9.08
C ASN A 376 8.05 -24.55 -7.79
N TYR A 377 7.72 -25.37 -6.78
CA TYR A 377 8.50 -25.46 -5.54
C TYR A 377 9.92 -25.93 -5.81
N GLU A 378 10.08 -26.98 -6.62
CA GLU A 378 11.37 -27.56 -6.99
C GLU A 378 12.21 -26.57 -7.84
N ASN A 379 11.56 -25.75 -8.67
CA ASN A 379 12.20 -24.73 -9.51
C ASN A 379 12.34 -23.36 -8.81
N SER A 380 11.82 -23.20 -7.60
CA SER A 380 11.75 -21.87 -6.97
C SER A 380 13.12 -21.30 -6.60
N GLU A 381 14.09 -22.17 -6.30
CA GLU A 381 15.47 -21.78 -5.99
C GLU A 381 16.26 -21.41 -7.25
N THR A 382 15.95 -22.01 -8.39
CA THR A 382 16.69 -21.80 -9.65
C THR A 382 16.14 -20.64 -10.46
N ASN A 383 14.82 -20.56 -10.62
CA ASN A 383 14.18 -19.61 -11.53
C ASN A 383 13.15 -18.69 -10.84
N GLY A 384 12.98 -18.81 -9.52
CA GLY A 384 12.09 -17.93 -8.74
C GLY A 384 10.60 -18.22 -8.93
N GLU A 385 10.23 -19.40 -9.43
CA GLU A 385 8.82 -19.76 -9.64
C GLU A 385 7.99 -19.70 -8.36
N PHE A 386 6.74 -19.24 -8.50
CA PHE A 386 5.84 -19.07 -7.37
C PHE A 386 5.30 -20.41 -6.87
N TYR A 387 5.36 -20.62 -5.55
CA TYR A 387 4.61 -21.66 -4.85
C TYR A 387 3.95 -21.07 -3.59
N PRO A 388 2.80 -21.62 -3.13
CA PRO A 388 2.07 -21.07 -1.99
C PRO A 388 2.84 -21.28 -0.68
N ARG A 389 3.02 -20.21 0.10
CA ARG A 389 3.75 -20.22 1.38
C ARG A 389 2.91 -19.72 2.55
N LYS A 390 1.98 -18.80 2.29
CA LYS A 390 1.14 -18.13 3.27
C LYS A 390 -0.30 -18.65 3.19
N GLY A 391 -1.04 -18.59 4.31
CA GLY A 391 -2.46 -18.97 4.33
C GLY A 391 -3.31 -18.22 3.29
N SER A 392 -3.00 -16.95 3.06
CA SER A 392 -3.61 -16.14 1.97
C SER A 392 -3.37 -16.71 0.57
N ASP A 393 -2.21 -17.31 0.30
CA ASP A 393 -1.92 -17.91 -1.01
C ASP A 393 -2.87 -19.09 -1.26
N PHE A 394 -3.00 -20.00 -0.28
CA PHE A 394 -3.93 -21.12 -0.34
C PHE A 394 -5.39 -20.64 -0.50
N ALA A 395 -5.77 -19.55 0.19
CA ALA A 395 -7.11 -18.99 0.10
C ALA A 395 -7.41 -18.42 -1.29
N VAL A 396 -6.48 -17.69 -1.89
CA VAL A 396 -6.62 -17.18 -3.27
C VAL A 396 -6.78 -18.35 -4.25
N ILE A 397 -5.91 -19.37 -4.15
CA ILE A 397 -5.96 -20.56 -5.01
C ILE A 397 -7.33 -21.26 -4.88
N GLN A 398 -7.82 -21.46 -3.65
CA GLN A 398 -9.10 -22.12 -3.43
C GLN A 398 -10.28 -21.27 -3.95
N ILE A 399 -10.28 -19.96 -3.69
CA ILE A 399 -11.33 -19.05 -4.19
C ILE A 399 -11.37 -19.07 -5.72
N ILE A 400 -10.22 -18.99 -6.39
CA ILE A 400 -10.17 -19.04 -7.85
C ILE A 400 -10.62 -20.42 -8.34
N LYS A 401 -10.15 -21.51 -7.74
CA LYS A 401 -10.57 -22.88 -8.11
C LYS A 401 -12.09 -23.03 -8.09
N ASP A 402 -12.73 -22.58 -7.02
CA ASP A 402 -14.16 -22.80 -6.82
C ASP A 402 -15.03 -21.82 -7.61
N ASN A 403 -14.51 -20.65 -8.00
CA ASN A 403 -15.30 -19.58 -8.62
C ASN A 403 -14.91 -19.24 -10.08
N PHE A 404 -13.76 -19.72 -10.58
CA PHE A 404 -13.29 -19.43 -11.94
C PHE A 404 -14.34 -19.84 -12.96
N GLY A 405 -14.68 -18.92 -13.86
CA GLY A 405 -15.75 -19.10 -14.85
C GLY A 405 -17.17 -18.95 -14.30
N LYS A 406 -17.45 -19.16 -13.01
CA LYS A 406 -18.82 -18.98 -12.48
C LYS A 406 -19.16 -17.51 -12.24
N ARG A 407 -18.14 -16.70 -11.98
CA ARG A 407 -18.19 -15.23 -11.90
C ARG A 407 -16.82 -14.65 -12.29
N PRO A 408 -16.75 -13.39 -12.74
CA PRO A 408 -15.48 -12.76 -13.11
C PRO A 408 -14.54 -12.64 -11.89
N ILE A 409 -13.24 -12.82 -12.09
CA ILE A 409 -12.23 -12.71 -11.02
C ILE A 409 -11.12 -11.78 -11.47
N TYR A 410 -10.74 -10.85 -10.59
CA TYR A 410 -9.78 -9.79 -10.86
C TYR A 410 -8.74 -9.66 -9.76
N PHE A 411 -7.54 -9.22 -10.13
CA PHE A 411 -6.57 -8.65 -9.21
C PHE A 411 -6.49 -7.15 -9.43
N ALA A 412 -6.50 -6.37 -8.36
CA ALA A 412 -6.18 -4.95 -8.40
C ALA A 412 -4.70 -4.74 -8.74
N VAL A 413 -4.38 -3.62 -9.40
CA VAL A 413 -3.00 -3.22 -9.75
C VAL A 413 -2.10 -3.05 -8.51
N THR A 414 -2.70 -2.86 -7.34
CA THR A 414 -2.05 -2.74 -6.03
C THR A 414 -1.62 -4.08 -5.43
N CYS A 415 -2.07 -5.22 -5.98
CA CYS A 415 -1.65 -6.55 -5.54
C CYS A 415 -0.19 -6.80 -5.94
N GLU A 416 0.70 -6.79 -4.95
CA GLU A 416 2.13 -7.09 -5.14
C GLU A 416 2.37 -8.57 -5.49
N SER A 417 1.56 -9.47 -4.93
CA SER A 417 1.56 -10.89 -5.28
C SER A 417 0.25 -11.23 -5.97
N ARG A 418 0.34 -11.87 -7.13
CA ARG A 418 -0.79 -12.47 -7.84
C ARG A 418 -0.82 -13.98 -7.68
N VAL A 419 -0.11 -14.53 -6.68
CA VAL A 419 -0.19 -15.93 -6.25
C VAL A 419 0.05 -16.92 -7.41
N GLY A 420 0.99 -16.60 -8.31
CA GLY A 420 1.35 -17.44 -9.45
C GLY A 420 0.37 -17.39 -10.64
N PHE A 421 -0.60 -16.49 -10.62
CA PHE A 421 -1.54 -16.32 -11.74
C PHE A 421 -1.06 -15.33 -12.79
N ASP A 422 0.13 -14.73 -12.67
CA ASP A 422 0.67 -13.69 -13.56
C ASP A 422 0.50 -14.01 -15.06
N ASP A 423 0.83 -15.24 -15.46
CA ASP A 423 0.76 -15.69 -16.86
C ASP A 423 -0.68 -15.93 -17.37
N TYR A 424 -1.66 -15.87 -16.46
CA TYR A 424 -3.09 -16.04 -16.69
C TYR A 424 -3.88 -14.76 -16.42
N LEU A 425 -3.20 -13.60 -16.42
CA LEU A 425 -3.82 -12.30 -16.22
C LEU A 425 -3.88 -11.48 -17.50
N ARG A 426 -5.06 -10.93 -17.78
CA ARG A 426 -5.28 -9.93 -18.82
C ARG A 426 -5.56 -8.57 -18.20
N ASN A 427 -4.69 -7.59 -18.41
CA ASN A 427 -4.86 -6.24 -17.89
C ASN A 427 -5.99 -5.49 -18.61
N GLU A 428 -6.81 -4.80 -17.81
CA GLU A 428 -7.97 -4.03 -18.26
C GLU A 428 -7.97 -2.62 -17.64
N GLY A 429 -6.80 -2.10 -17.23
CA GLY A 429 -6.63 -0.82 -16.54
C GLY A 429 -6.03 -0.97 -15.15
N MET A 430 -6.74 -0.51 -14.13
CA MET A 430 -6.35 -0.72 -12.73
C MET A 430 -6.61 -2.14 -12.22
N VAL A 431 -7.17 -3.00 -13.04
CA VAL A 431 -7.47 -4.39 -12.70
C VAL A 431 -6.93 -5.31 -13.79
N SER A 432 -6.59 -6.53 -13.39
CA SER A 432 -6.24 -7.60 -14.32
C SER A 432 -7.17 -8.79 -14.10
N ARG A 433 -7.83 -9.24 -15.16
CA ARG A 433 -8.78 -10.35 -15.16
C ARG A 433 -8.06 -11.68 -15.22
N VAL A 434 -8.50 -12.66 -14.43
CA VAL A 434 -8.06 -14.05 -14.57
C VAL A 434 -8.70 -14.68 -15.82
N VAL A 435 -7.87 -15.17 -16.74
CA VAL A 435 -8.26 -15.77 -18.03
C VAL A 435 -7.56 -17.12 -18.22
N PRO A 436 -8.09 -18.05 -19.05
CA PRO A 436 -7.43 -19.35 -19.25
C PRO A 436 -6.23 -19.28 -20.20
N THR A 437 -6.07 -18.17 -20.92
CA THR A 437 -4.99 -18.00 -21.89
C THR A 437 -3.67 -17.81 -21.15
N TYR A 438 -2.69 -18.64 -21.49
CA TYR A 438 -1.34 -18.61 -20.93
C TYR A 438 -0.44 -17.73 -21.79
N ASP A 439 0.14 -16.69 -21.21
CA ASP A 439 1.17 -15.85 -21.85
C ASP A 439 2.20 -15.40 -20.81
N PRO A 440 3.33 -16.12 -20.67
CA PRO A 440 4.39 -15.76 -19.73
C PRO A 440 5.36 -14.72 -20.31
N ILE A 441 5.28 -14.44 -21.61
CA ILE A 441 6.23 -13.56 -22.30
C ILE A 441 5.66 -12.15 -22.40
N ASN A 442 4.39 -12.00 -22.80
CA ASN A 442 3.77 -10.70 -22.96
C ASN A 442 2.73 -10.45 -21.87
N GLU A 443 2.64 -9.21 -21.40
CA GLU A 443 1.49 -8.79 -20.61
C GLU A 443 0.25 -8.82 -21.52
N GLN A 444 -0.70 -9.70 -21.24
CA GLN A 444 -1.96 -9.76 -21.98
C GLN A 444 -2.77 -8.50 -21.66
N ILE A 445 -3.30 -7.84 -22.68
CA ILE A 445 -4.09 -6.60 -22.52
C ILE A 445 -5.38 -6.71 -23.34
N ASP A 446 -6.53 -6.41 -22.73
CA ASP A 446 -7.75 -6.09 -23.47
C ASP A 446 -7.75 -4.58 -23.74
N ILE A 447 -7.28 -4.18 -24.92
CA ILE A 447 -7.10 -2.77 -25.25
C ILE A 447 -8.43 -2.00 -25.26
N ASP A 448 -9.53 -2.62 -25.73
CA ASP A 448 -10.82 -1.96 -25.80
C ASP A 448 -11.38 -1.70 -24.40
N ARG A 449 -11.23 -2.67 -23.50
CA ARG A 449 -11.62 -2.52 -22.09
C ARG A 449 -10.72 -1.51 -21.38
N LEU A 450 -9.41 -1.58 -21.58
CA LEU A 450 -8.44 -0.64 -21.02
C LEU A 450 -8.79 0.81 -21.41
N LEU A 451 -8.98 1.08 -22.70
CA LEU A 451 -9.31 2.41 -23.21
C LEU A 451 -10.69 2.89 -22.71
N THR A 452 -11.68 2.00 -22.68
CA THR A 452 -12.99 2.33 -22.10
C THR A 452 -12.86 2.74 -20.65
N ASN A 453 -12.07 2.02 -19.86
CA ASN A 453 -11.85 2.32 -18.45
C ASN A 453 -11.16 3.68 -18.26
N ILE A 454 -10.00 3.89 -18.88
CA ILE A 454 -9.18 5.09 -18.63
C ILE A 454 -9.74 6.37 -19.30
N ASP A 455 -10.48 6.27 -20.41
CA ASP A 455 -11.01 7.45 -21.11
C ASP A 455 -12.49 7.77 -20.79
N LYS A 456 -13.30 6.78 -20.39
CA LYS A 456 -14.76 6.96 -20.24
C LYS A 456 -15.29 6.65 -18.85
N VAL A 457 -14.70 5.70 -18.13
CA VAL A 457 -15.22 5.23 -16.84
C VAL A 457 -14.56 5.96 -15.68
N TYR A 458 -13.23 6.06 -15.70
CA TYR A 458 -12.46 6.56 -14.58
C TYR A 458 -12.70 8.06 -14.32
N GLN A 459 -12.82 8.39 -13.04
CA GLN A 459 -12.94 9.75 -12.54
C GLN A 459 -11.59 10.22 -11.98
N TYR A 460 -11.22 11.46 -12.29
CA TYR A 460 -9.92 12.07 -11.90
C TYR A 460 -10.09 13.42 -11.20
N ARG A 461 -11.24 13.66 -10.56
CA ARG A 461 -11.76 15.01 -10.28
C ARG A 461 -10.83 15.87 -9.43
N SER A 462 -10.25 15.29 -8.39
CA SER A 462 -9.41 15.99 -7.41
C SER A 462 -7.90 15.82 -7.65
N ILE A 463 -7.51 14.97 -8.60
CA ILE A 463 -6.10 14.63 -8.84
C ILE A 463 -5.35 15.83 -9.42
N PHE A 464 -5.97 16.57 -10.33
CA PHE A 464 -5.34 17.73 -10.95
C PHE A 464 -5.76 19.07 -10.33
N ASP A 465 -6.55 19.04 -9.24
CA ASP A 465 -6.93 20.25 -8.52
C ASP A 465 -5.75 20.74 -7.64
N PRO A 466 -5.20 21.95 -7.89
CA PRO A 466 -4.12 22.50 -7.09
C PRO A 466 -4.55 22.93 -5.69
N LYS A 467 -5.86 22.95 -5.37
CA LYS A 467 -6.38 23.19 -4.02
C LYS A 467 -6.32 21.95 -3.13
N VAL A 468 -6.15 20.77 -3.73
CA VAL A 468 -6.11 19.51 -2.99
C VAL A 468 -4.68 19.14 -2.68
N TYR A 469 -4.32 19.25 -1.39
CA TYR A 469 -3.05 18.75 -0.89
C TYR A 469 -3.00 17.23 -0.97
N LYS A 470 -1.91 16.72 -1.55
CA LYS A 470 -1.64 15.29 -1.73
C LYS A 470 -0.38 14.95 -0.96
N ASP A 471 -0.54 14.09 0.04
CA ASP A 471 0.61 13.49 0.71
C ASP A 471 1.30 12.47 -0.21
N ASP A 472 2.44 11.94 0.24
CA ASP A 472 3.26 11.05 -0.58
C ASP A 472 2.59 9.69 -0.84
N ASN A 473 1.70 9.23 0.06
CA ASN A 473 0.93 8.01 -0.19
C ASN A 473 -0.12 8.26 -1.27
N MET A 474 -0.85 9.38 -1.23
CA MET A 474 -1.78 9.76 -2.27
C MET A 474 -1.09 9.90 -3.62
N LYS A 475 0.08 10.56 -3.68
CA LYS A 475 0.88 10.66 -4.91
C LYS A 475 1.24 9.28 -5.47
N ARG A 476 1.71 8.37 -4.63
CA ARG A 476 2.04 6.99 -5.05
C ARG A 476 0.82 6.24 -5.59
N LEU A 477 -0.34 6.39 -4.97
CA LEU A 477 -1.57 5.72 -5.42
C LEU A 477 -2.06 6.26 -6.76
N VAL A 478 -2.05 7.58 -6.97
CA VAL A 478 -2.52 8.14 -8.25
C VAL A 478 -1.62 7.77 -9.44
N MET A 479 -0.37 7.39 -9.20
CA MET A 479 0.53 6.89 -10.25
C MET A 479 0.02 5.60 -10.90
N ASN A 480 -0.82 4.82 -10.21
CA ASN A 480 -1.42 3.61 -10.77
C ASN A 480 -2.28 3.91 -12.00
N TYR A 481 -2.91 5.09 -12.08
CA TYR A 481 -3.62 5.54 -13.29
C TYR A 481 -2.67 5.73 -14.48
N GLY A 482 -1.47 6.26 -14.23
CA GLY A 482 -0.44 6.45 -15.25
C GLY A 482 -0.05 5.14 -15.93
N SER A 483 -0.07 4.03 -15.20
CA SER A 483 0.26 2.70 -15.76
C SER A 483 -0.70 2.25 -16.86
N GLY A 484 -2.00 2.56 -16.75
CA GLY A 484 -2.99 2.24 -17.78
C GLY A 484 -2.77 3.05 -19.06
N PHE A 485 -2.50 4.36 -18.92
CA PHE A 485 -2.15 5.21 -20.06
C PHE A 485 -0.82 4.79 -20.71
N SER A 486 0.17 4.38 -19.91
CA SER A 486 1.45 3.87 -20.42
C SER A 486 1.27 2.60 -21.26
N ARG A 487 0.47 1.63 -20.78
CA ARG A 487 0.14 0.40 -21.54
C ARG A 487 -0.54 0.71 -22.86
N ALA A 488 -1.50 1.63 -22.86
CA ALA A 488 -2.14 2.07 -24.10
C ALA A 488 -1.13 2.71 -25.07
N ALA A 489 -0.21 3.53 -24.56
CA ALA A 489 0.84 4.15 -25.36
C ALA A 489 1.78 3.12 -25.99
N VAL A 490 2.24 2.13 -25.22
CA VAL A 490 3.07 1.00 -25.70
C VAL A 490 2.31 0.21 -26.78
N TYR A 491 1.04 -0.12 -26.54
CA TYR A 491 0.20 -0.82 -27.50
C TYR A 491 0.16 -0.08 -28.84
N PHE A 492 -0.13 1.23 -28.83
CA PHE A 492 -0.19 2.02 -30.05
C PHE A 492 1.18 2.15 -30.74
N ALA A 493 2.26 2.25 -29.97
CA ALA A 493 3.61 2.25 -30.53
C ALA A 493 3.94 0.94 -31.27
N LYS A 494 3.67 -0.22 -30.65
CA LYS A 494 3.81 -1.55 -31.27
C LYS A 494 2.98 -1.73 -32.54
N ASN A 495 1.84 -1.03 -32.63
CA ASN A 495 0.96 -1.06 -33.80
C ASN A 495 1.22 0.08 -34.80
N HIS A 496 2.38 0.76 -34.69
CA HIS A 496 2.78 1.90 -35.53
C HIS A 496 1.79 3.07 -35.58
N GLN A 497 0.93 3.21 -34.56
CA GLN A 497 -0.01 4.33 -34.40
C GLN A 497 0.65 5.44 -33.55
N PHE A 498 1.74 6.01 -34.04
CA PHE A 498 2.64 6.89 -33.27
C PHE A 498 1.96 8.14 -32.70
N ASP A 499 1.05 8.77 -33.43
CA ASP A 499 0.35 9.97 -32.97
C ASP A 499 -0.49 9.67 -31.72
N LYS A 500 -1.20 8.53 -31.72
CA LYS A 500 -1.94 8.06 -30.54
C LYS A 500 -0.99 7.66 -29.42
N ALA A 501 0.09 6.95 -29.75
CA ALA A 501 1.06 6.50 -28.77
C ALA A 501 1.60 7.69 -27.95
N GLU A 502 1.96 8.79 -28.62
CA GLU A 502 2.43 10.02 -27.98
C GLU A 502 1.34 10.73 -27.17
N GLN A 503 0.09 10.76 -27.67
CA GLN A 503 -1.05 11.31 -26.94
C GLN A 503 -1.27 10.58 -25.60
N TYR A 504 -1.25 9.25 -25.59
CA TYR A 504 -1.43 8.45 -24.37
C TYR A 504 -0.22 8.53 -23.45
N ALA A 505 1.01 8.60 -23.99
CA ALA A 505 2.20 8.84 -23.18
C ALA A 505 2.17 10.21 -22.47
N GLN A 506 1.66 11.25 -23.13
CA GLN A 506 1.49 12.57 -22.51
C GLN A 506 0.46 12.54 -21.37
N LYS A 507 -0.65 11.81 -21.54
CA LYS A 507 -1.62 11.57 -20.46
C LYS A 507 -0.98 10.82 -19.29
N ALA A 508 -0.18 9.78 -19.57
CA ALA A 508 0.55 9.02 -18.55
C ALA A 508 1.52 9.94 -17.77
N ARG A 509 2.22 10.84 -18.47
CA ARG A 509 3.17 11.78 -17.88
C ARG A 509 2.53 12.69 -16.81
N ALA A 510 1.24 12.99 -16.91
CA ALA A 510 0.53 13.80 -15.93
C ALA A 510 0.41 13.13 -14.54
N PHE A 511 0.56 11.80 -14.46
CA PHE A 511 0.41 11.04 -13.22
C PHE A 511 1.74 10.58 -12.60
N ILE A 512 2.85 10.63 -13.34
CA ILE A 512 4.15 10.09 -12.92
C ILE A 512 5.14 11.21 -12.58
N ASP A 513 6.13 10.86 -11.76
CA ASP A 513 7.16 11.77 -11.24
C ASP A 513 8.39 11.89 -12.17
N SER A 514 8.63 10.92 -13.06
CA SER A 514 9.80 10.87 -13.92
C SER A 514 9.55 10.07 -15.20
N ASP A 515 10.21 10.49 -16.29
CA ASP A 515 10.18 9.82 -17.60
C ASP A 515 10.77 8.40 -17.56
N ILE A 516 11.56 8.05 -16.53
CA ILE A 516 12.06 6.67 -16.34
C ILE A 516 10.92 5.66 -16.20
N ARG A 517 9.74 6.08 -15.73
CA ARG A 517 8.55 5.21 -15.63
C ARG A 517 7.87 4.95 -16.97
N LEU A 518 8.27 5.68 -18.01
CA LEU A 518 7.85 5.46 -19.39
C LEU A 518 8.96 4.80 -20.23
N THR A 519 9.95 4.17 -19.58
CA THR A 519 11.07 3.52 -20.29
C THR A 519 10.56 2.53 -21.33
N GLU A 520 9.63 1.64 -20.98
CA GLU A 520 9.04 0.69 -21.93
C GLU A 520 8.42 1.40 -23.16
N PHE A 521 7.67 2.48 -22.92
CA PHE A 521 7.08 3.29 -23.98
C PHE A 521 8.15 3.89 -24.88
N TYR A 522 9.17 4.58 -24.36
CA TYR A 522 10.18 5.23 -25.20
C TYR A 522 11.05 4.22 -25.95
N VAL A 523 11.38 3.08 -25.33
CA VAL A 523 12.10 1.99 -25.99
C VAL A 523 11.30 1.49 -27.18
N THR A 524 10.04 1.09 -26.94
CA THR A 524 9.11 0.63 -27.97
C THR A 524 8.96 1.70 -29.06
N TYR A 525 8.58 2.92 -28.68
CA TYR A 525 8.25 4.00 -29.60
C TYR A 525 9.42 4.38 -30.52
N TYR A 526 10.63 4.56 -29.98
CA TYR A 526 11.77 4.94 -30.82
C TYR A 526 12.29 3.80 -31.69
N ILE A 527 12.22 2.55 -31.23
CA ILE A 527 12.60 1.40 -32.06
C ILE A 527 11.61 1.24 -33.21
N GLU A 528 10.31 1.17 -32.93
CA GLU A 528 9.27 0.98 -33.94
C GLU A 528 9.22 2.12 -34.97
N LYS A 529 9.61 3.33 -34.56
CA LYS A 529 9.70 4.51 -35.44
C LYS A 529 11.04 4.62 -36.18
N GLY A 530 12.04 3.81 -35.82
CA GLY A 530 13.39 3.86 -36.39
C GLY A 530 14.27 5.03 -35.91
N GLU A 531 13.91 5.69 -34.81
CA GLU A 531 14.60 6.86 -34.26
C GLU A 531 15.67 6.47 -33.22
N LEU A 532 16.58 5.55 -33.56
CA LEU A 532 17.55 4.95 -32.63
C LEU A 532 18.44 5.96 -31.89
N ASN A 533 18.80 7.08 -32.54
CA ASN A 533 19.59 8.15 -31.91
C ASN A 533 18.85 8.83 -30.75
N LYS A 534 17.52 8.93 -30.84
CA LYS A 534 16.69 9.46 -29.75
C LYS A 534 16.58 8.45 -28.62
N LEU A 535 16.47 7.15 -28.93
CA LEU A 535 16.54 6.11 -27.91
C LEU A 535 17.89 6.15 -27.18
N ASP A 536 19.00 6.28 -27.90
CA ASP A 536 20.31 6.41 -27.28
C ASP A 536 20.39 7.62 -26.35
N THR A 537 19.89 8.78 -26.80
CA THR A 537 19.82 9.98 -25.98
C THR A 537 18.95 9.79 -24.73
N PHE A 538 17.81 9.10 -24.88
CA PHE A 538 16.94 8.78 -23.76
C PHE A 538 17.64 7.90 -22.72
N ILE A 539 18.33 6.85 -23.18
CA ILE A 539 19.10 5.94 -22.32
C ILE A 539 20.17 6.71 -21.55
N GLU A 540 20.96 7.54 -22.23
CA GLU A 540 22.03 8.33 -21.61
C GLU A 540 21.50 9.32 -20.56
N ASN A 541 20.34 9.93 -20.80
CA ASN A 541 19.80 10.97 -19.93
C ASN A 541 18.95 10.44 -18.77
N ASN A 542 18.35 9.24 -18.90
CA ASN A 542 17.31 8.77 -17.97
C ASN A 542 17.60 7.42 -17.32
N ILE A 543 18.33 6.52 -17.99
CA ILE A 543 18.66 5.20 -17.43
C ILE A 543 20.01 5.26 -16.74
N TRP A 544 21.00 5.83 -17.43
CA TRP A 544 22.36 5.95 -16.90
C TRP A 544 22.45 6.92 -15.72
N GLY A 545 23.18 6.52 -14.69
CA GLY A 545 23.27 7.24 -13.42
C GLY A 545 22.16 6.90 -12.43
N ASN A 546 21.21 6.03 -12.79
CA ASN A 546 20.26 5.45 -11.83
C ASN A 546 20.93 4.32 -11.03
N PRO A 547 20.64 4.16 -9.72
CA PRO A 547 21.17 3.04 -8.94
C PRO A 547 20.90 1.65 -9.54
N ASN A 548 19.79 1.49 -10.27
CA ASN A 548 19.38 0.22 -10.90
C ASN A 548 19.55 0.25 -12.44
N GLU A 549 20.51 1.02 -12.95
CA GLU A 549 20.69 1.28 -14.39
C GLU A 549 20.84 -0.01 -15.22
N VAL A 550 21.58 -1.01 -14.73
CA VAL A 550 21.76 -2.30 -15.42
C VAL A 550 20.46 -3.08 -15.50
N ASP A 551 19.72 -3.17 -14.39
CA ASP A 551 18.46 -3.93 -14.33
C ASP A 551 17.38 -3.31 -15.21
N ILE A 552 17.25 -1.98 -15.17
CA ILE A 552 16.30 -1.24 -16.02
C ILE A 552 16.63 -1.46 -17.49
N TYR A 553 17.91 -1.35 -17.86
CA TYR A 553 18.32 -1.55 -19.24
C TYR A 553 18.07 -2.99 -19.72
N ARG A 554 18.37 -3.99 -18.88
CA ARG A 554 18.09 -5.40 -19.18
C ARG A 554 16.59 -5.65 -19.36
N ALA A 555 15.79 -5.18 -18.40
CA ALA A 555 14.35 -5.42 -18.34
C ALA A 555 13.57 -4.78 -19.50
N TYR A 556 13.98 -3.58 -19.95
CA TYR A 556 13.24 -2.83 -20.97
C TYR A 556 13.94 -2.76 -22.32
N VAL A 557 15.25 -2.46 -22.37
CA VAL A 557 15.96 -2.26 -23.65
C VAL A 557 16.35 -3.61 -24.26
N LEU A 558 17.11 -4.42 -23.53
CA LEU A 558 17.61 -5.69 -24.07
C LEU A 558 16.48 -6.67 -24.30
N ARG A 559 15.56 -6.82 -23.34
CA ARG A 559 14.41 -7.71 -23.48
C ARG A 559 13.61 -7.39 -24.75
N TYR A 560 13.21 -6.13 -24.92
CA TYR A 560 12.43 -5.70 -26.09
C TYR A 560 13.16 -6.00 -27.40
N VAL A 561 14.44 -5.66 -27.47
CA VAL A 561 15.28 -5.86 -28.65
C VAL A 561 15.49 -7.36 -28.95
N MET A 562 15.74 -8.19 -27.96
CA MET A 562 15.93 -9.64 -28.15
C MET A 562 14.66 -10.35 -28.61
N GLU A 563 13.50 -9.95 -28.08
CA GLU A 563 12.21 -10.54 -28.41
C GLU A 563 11.70 -10.08 -29.78
N ASN A 564 11.87 -8.79 -30.12
CA ASN A 564 11.19 -8.18 -31.27
C ASN A 564 12.13 -7.72 -32.40
N HIS A 565 13.40 -7.36 -32.11
CA HIS A 565 14.34 -6.72 -33.06
C HIS A 565 15.75 -7.29 -32.99
N LYS A 566 15.90 -8.55 -33.39
CA LYS A 566 17.15 -9.32 -33.30
C LYS A 566 18.34 -8.65 -33.99
N GLU A 567 18.09 -7.85 -35.02
CA GLU A 567 19.07 -7.05 -35.75
C GLU A 567 19.73 -5.95 -34.89
N LEU A 568 19.03 -5.45 -33.87
CA LEU A 568 19.52 -4.41 -32.96
C LEU A 568 20.27 -4.99 -31.75
N VAL A 569 20.24 -6.31 -31.54
CA VAL A 569 20.87 -6.96 -30.38
C VAL A 569 22.36 -6.62 -30.26
N PRO A 570 23.21 -6.72 -31.30
CA PRO A 570 24.64 -6.40 -31.14
C PRO A 570 24.89 -4.95 -30.74
N ARG A 571 24.06 -4.01 -31.22
CA ARG A 571 24.17 -2.59 -30.88
C ARG A 571 23.95 -2.39 -29.39
N TYR A 572 22.81 -2.83 -28.88
CA TYR A 572 22.41 -2.55 -27.50
C TYR A 572 23.10 -3.45 -26.47
N LEU A 573 23.42 -4.69 -26.84
CA LEU A 573 24.26 -5.56 -26.02
C LEU A 573 25.69 -5.03 -25.95
N GLY A 574 26.26 -4.62 -27.09
CA GLY A 574 27.59 -4.03 -27.13
C GLY A 574 27.68 -2.73 -26.32
N LYS A 575 26.62 -1.92 -26.34
CA LYS A 575 26.55 -0.68 -25.55
C LYS A 575 26.67 -0.92 -24.05
N ILE A 576 25.93 -1.89 -23.50
CA ILE A 576 25.98 -2.18 -22.06
C ILE A 576 27.28 -2.91 -21.68
N MET A 577 27.76 -3.84 -22.52
CA MET A 577 29.04 -4.54 -22.28
C MET A 577 30.23 -3.58 -22.29
N ALA A 578 30.26 -2.61 -23.22
CA ALA A 578 31.30 -1.59 -23.26
C ALA A 578 31.26 -0.63 -22.07
N ARG A 579 30.07 -0.40 -21.49
CA ARG A 579 29.89 0.46 -20.31
C ARG A 579 30.35 -0.24 -19.03
N TYR A 580 30.18 -1.55 -18.93
CA TYR A 580 30.62 -2.37 -17.79
C TYR A 580 31.62 -3.43 -18.25
N PRO A 581 32.85 -3.04 -18.62
CA PRO A 581 33.86 -3.94 -19.19
C PRO A 581 34.34 -5.02 -18.22
N ASP A 582 34.06 -4.87 -16.93
CA ASP A 582 34.43 -5.79 -15.85
C ASP A 582 33.30 -6.76 -15.44
N ASN A 583 32.12 -6.69 -16.09
CA ASN A 583 30.97 -7.51 -15.73
C ASN A 583 30.81 -8.71 -16.72
N PRO A 584 31.29 -9.92 -16.36
CA PRO A 584 31.20 -11.09 -17.22
C PRO A 584 29.76 -11.61 -17.43
N ASP A 585 28.82 -11.30 -16.54
CA ASP A 585 27.42 -11.74 -16.64
C ASP A 585 26.74 -11.17 -17.90
N LEU A 586 27.10 -9.94 -18.28
CA LEU A 586 26.64 -9.33 -19.53
C LEU A 586 27.16 -10.09 -20.76
N GLY A 587 28.39 -10.61 -20.68
CA GLY A 587 28.96 -11.50 -21.67
C GLY A 587 28.26 -12.88 -21.68
N ALA A 588 27.88 -13.40 -20.52
CA ALA A 588 27.10 -14.64 -20.41
C ALA A 588 25.73 -14.51 -21.10
N ILE A 589 25.05 -13.37 -20.92
CA ILE A 589 23.80 -13.05 -21.64
C ILE A 589 24.02 -13.05 -23.16
N ALA A 590 25.16 -12.50 -23.63
CA ALA A 590 25.52 -12.52 -25.05
C ALA A 590 25.64 -13.93 -25.61
N LEU A 591 26.38 -14.78 -24.91
CA LEU A 591 26.58 -16.17 -25.28
C LEU A 591 25.25 -16.95 -25.24
N ALA A 592 24.47 -16.80 -24.17
CA ALA A 592 23.16 -17.42 -24.02
C ALA A 592 22.22 -17.06 -25.19
N TYR A 593 22.14 -15.78 -25.56
CA TYR A 593 21.39 -15.32 -26.73
C TYR A 593 21.91 -15.97 -28.02
N GLY A 594 23.24 -15.99 -28.22
CA GLY A 594 23.86 -16.60 -29.39
C GLY A 594 23.53 -18.09 -29.54
N TYR A 595 23.55 -18.84 -28.43
CA TYR A 595 23.18 -20.25 -28.41
C TYR A 595 21.68 -20.46 -28.64
N GLN A 596 20.82 -19.77 -27.88
CA GLN A 596 19.37 -19.93 -27.93
C GLN A 596 18.79 -19.58 -29.30
N TYR A 597 19.27 -18.50 -29.92
CA TYR A 597 18.75 -18.01 -31.20
C TYR A 597 19.62 -18.37 -32.41
N LYS A 598 20.64 -19.22 -32.22
CA LYS A 598 21.58 -19.65 -33.27
C LYS A 598 22.31 -18.47 -33.95
N GLN A 599 22.63 -17.43 -33.18
CA GLN A 599 23.29 -16.20 -33.62
C GLN A 599 24.77 -16.11 -33.16
N MET A 600 25.42 -17.25 -32.91
CA MET A 600 26.80 -17.29 -32.37
C MET A 600 27.83 -16.53 -33.23
N ALA A 601 27.69 -16.51 -34.55
CA ALA A 601 28.58 -15.73 -35.41
C ALA A 601 28.49 -14.22 -35.15
N GLN A 602 27.27 -13.72 -34.91
CA GLN A 602 27.00 -12.32 -34.60
C GLN A 602 27.54 -11.94 -33.22
N VAL A 603 27.37 -12.84 -32.24
CA VAL A 603 27.91 -12.70 -30.88
C VAL A 603 29.43 -12.74 -30.89
N GLN A 604 30.05 -13.62 -31.68
CA GLN A 604 31.51 -13.66 -31.83
C GLN A 604 32.04 -12.35 -32.41
N ALA A 605 31.43 -11.84 -33.47
CA ALA A 605 31.79 -10.55 -34.05
C ALA A 605 31.66 -9.40 -33.04
N LEU A 606 30.66 -9.46 -32.14
CA LEU A 606 30.52 -8.49 -31.06
C LEU A 606 31.69 -8.56 -30.06
N PHE A 607 32.03 -9.75 -29.57
CA PHE A 607 33.21 -9.93 -28.69
C PHE A 607 34.50 -9.45 -29.36
N ASP A 608 34.69 -9.78 -30.65
CA ASP A 608 35.85 -9.35 -31.42
C ASP A 608 35.91 -7.81 -31.54
N SER A 609 34.76 -7.16 -31.71
CA SER A 609 34.66 -5.69 -31.78
C SER A 609 34.97 -5.00 -30.45
N LEU A 610 34.73 -5.69 -29.33
CA LEU A 610 34.91 -5.18 -27.97
C LEU A 610 36.18 -5.69 -27.27
N LYS A 611 37.02 -6.47 -27.96
CA LYS A 611 38.20 -7.13 -27.37
C LYS A 611 39.21 -6.19 -26.68
N ASN A 612 39.24 -4.92 -27.09
CA ASN A 612 40.13 -3.90 -26.51
C ASN A 612 39.45 -3.10 -25.39
N VAL A 613 38.18 -3.37 -25.13
CA VAL A 613 37.34 -2.67 -24.14
C VAL A 613 37.02 -3.60 -22.97
N LEU A 614 36.66 -4.87 -23.24
CA LEU A 614 36.33 -5.84 -22.21
C LEU A 614 37.58 -6.33 -21.47
N HIS A 615 37.45 -6.52 -20.16
CA HIS A 615 38.51 -7.08 -19.31
C HIS A 615 38.32 -8.57 -19.01
N TYR A 616 37.41 -9.22 -19.75
CA TYR A 616 37.15 -10.66 -19.72
C TYR A 616 37.05 -11.22 -21.14
N ASN A 617 37.30 -12.50 -21.28
CA ASN A 617 37.10 -13.26 -22.51
C ASN A 617 36.06 -14.37 -22.31
N GLN A 618 35.70 -15.09 -23.37
CA GLN A 618 34.70 -16.16 -23.31
C GLN A 618 35.09 -17.30 -22.36
N GLN A 619 36.39 -17.60 -22.23
CA GLN A 619 36.88 -18.62 -21.31
C GLN A 619 36.69 -18.17 -19.85
N ASP A 620 36.87 -16.88 -19.55
CA ASP A 620 36.65 -16.34 -18.21
C ASP A 620 35.18 -16.45 -17.78
N ILE A 621 34.25 -16.24 -18.72
CA ILE A 621 32.80 -16.43 -18.49
C ILE A 621 32.49 -17.90 -18.19
N LEU A 622 33.02 -18.83 -19.00
CA LEU A 622 32.83 -20.26 -18.77
C LEU A 622 33.37 -20.70 -17.42
N ASN A 623 34.52 -20.16 -17.01
CA ASN A 623 35.12 -20.42 -15.71
C ASN A 623 34.27 -19.86 -14.55
N SER A 624 33.63 -18.69 -14.71
CA SER A 624 32.77 -18.11 -13.67
C SER A 624 31.51 -18.95 -13.47
N ILE A 625 30.83 -19.32 -14.56
CA ILE A 625 29.65 -20.20 -14.53
C ILE A 625 29.99 -21.54 -13.86
N GLN A 626 31.14 -22.12 -14.19
CA GLN A 626 31.58 -23.38 -13.60
C GLN A 626 31.94 -23.27 -12.11
N SER A 627 32.40 -22.10 -11.66
CA SER A 627 32.67 -21.82 -10.24
C SER A 627 31.38 -21.63 -9.41
N GLU A 628 30.37 -21.00 -9.99
CA GLU A 628 29.03 -20.83 -9.39
C GLU A 628 28.33 -22.19 -9.25
N MET A 629 28.35 -23.00 -10.31
CA MET A 629 27.82 -24.38 -10.26
C MET A 629 28.50 -25.25 -9.19
N ASN A 630 29.80 -25.05 -8.94
CA ASN A 630 30.53 -25.82 -7.92
C ASN A 630 30.28 -25.30 -6.48
N THR A 631 29.84 -24.05 -6.32
CA THR A 631 29.54 -23.45 -5.01
C THR A 631 28.11 -23.72 -4.56
N GLU A 632 27.16 -23.95 -5.48
CA GLU A 632 25.80 -24.42 -5.17
C GLU A 632 25.73 -25.92 -4.84
N SER A 633 26.77 -26.70 -5.20
CA SER A 633 26.85 -28.14 -4.92
C SER A 633 27.54 -28.52 -3.60
N ASN A 634 27.91 -27.55 -2.76
CA ASN A 634 28.45 -27.73 -1.40
C ASN A 634 27.52 -27.05 -0.38
#